data_AF-N0BF72-F1
#
_entry.id   AF-N0BF72-F1
#
_cell.length_a   1.000
_cell.length_b   1.000
_cell.length_c   1.000
_cell.angle_alpha   90.00
_cell.angle_beta   90.00
_cell.angle_gamma   90.00
#
_symmetry.space_group_name_H-M   'P 1'
#
loop_
_entity.id
_entity.type
_entity.pdbx_description
1 polymer ?
#
loop_
_entity_poly.entity_id
_entity_poly.type
_entity_poly.pdbx_seq_one_letter_code
_entity_poly.pdbx_strand_id
1 'polypeptide(L)'
;MHLTWKVATVVILTVLIVSVSGCIMRNNLEKHIKTGEKSSSEAPFILAASSEDGIHFSESEKVIQGSVPEVLKVNGKFLMYYVIPGEDEIRIAESEDGIHFHNSQVVIEKGDEYDKFGAVDPAVIQISENLFRMYYVGWEEDIPGGWGRNSLLTAISTDGIHWKKERKILSKEKLSDVAVIRIENGFRIYYSDKDNLYAFDSADGVNITKDWGRIMERVSVPFVLKTDNEYRLYYTKVPDSPEEGIDVYLSTSKDGINFTGEKLILENADAPCVIKVNEKFVIYYHIPPPPPPEASGEEKSVLRSMPQGTATLSDRFGFVCFDPLAISDLNLGWLRPHPGPFIWDKIEPERGKYDFSEADEVVREAQAMGLNILATIWPYAKWDQEKWGNIDRFVEKRDFPELPFSRYKPYNMQAYKEFVKALVERYDGDGFNDMPGLTKPIKYWEVINEPSTGIICKFEGKNAGFFKGDAEDYFEVLKVTYEAIKEADKDAKVLNGGMVPLPPEKGEVSDGFYGFWNKVFEMGGSKYIDIVNFHSFSPYEDAIRLKERFGKYVAGKPLWVTEFSATDEYRYVEASKSFGEGVERIFYTAYRAFPEAPEDLITGSLIDFEGNPKRSYYAVKTMNIIIGNFDEVEKLSDALYKFKVNDMIVYVVWSSDQEILEGFEGKLLVVDITAHANLIEAEKLKLGSLPVYIVSGDEKKLKELLSLLEDVERLPPQDMGDDIKKNPVEIPEAFAFRFGGWGHKHDEYAYTPGYRWMKPHPGPFNRYFIEKEKGVYDFSACDEGVKRAQQTGAEIVATIWPYTEWDEEAYKGREGYGEATGGGPFAYVLPSSRFKPYDIQAYKAFVRALVERYDGDGIDDMPGLKYPIKYWEILNEPEAQHDNKYFFKGSGKEYFELVKATYEAVKEADSTAKVVLGGAATLDKESIEWWEEFYSLGGGNYFDIAGIHSYADEKDDFNVDDLKKLLEKYGINKPIWVTEVGPTGEMSREDGIMFAKAAIRAFANGAEVLFFDYKPVAHVMAYIIGDFNRVEKSSEGVYVFETKEDKVYVVWKPGKFPIEGSEIYVADIYGNVRVEDASGIEVGDTPIYLFKSEKILQRLKMFMKAQGEEKNY
;
A
#
# COMPACT_ATOMS: atom_id res chain seq x y z
N MET A 1 6.32 27.92 -16.12
CA MET A 1 5.49 27.25 -17.16
C MET A 1 6.36 26.41 -18.11
N HIS A 2 7.21 25.51 -17.57
CA HIS A 2 8.11 24.60 -18.30
C HIS A 2 8.52 23.41 -17.39
N LEU A 3 7.56 22.81 -16.67
CA LEU A 3 7.85 21.73 -15.72
C LEU A 3 6.70 20.72 -15.67
N THR A 4 6.41 20.07 -16.79
CA THR A 4 5.40 18.98 -16.85
C THR A 4 5.71 17.92 -17.91
N TRP A 5 6.98 17.64 -18.29
CA TRP A 5 7.26 16.68 -19.40
C TRP A 5 8.42 15.73 -19.15
N LYS A 6 8.51 15.18 -17.95
CA LYS A 6 9.30 13.97 -17.69
C LYS A 6 8.57 13.17 -16.61
N VAL A 7 7.79 12.19 -17.03
CA VAL A 7 7.46 10.88 -16.40
C VAL A 7 6.17 10.42 -17.08
N ALA A 8 6.32 9.91 -18.30
CA ALA A 8 5.30 9.12 -18.98
C ALA A 8 6.00 7.92 -19.62
N THR A 9 6.78 7.17 -18.83
CA THR A 9 7.33 5.87 -19.23
C THR A 9 7.91 5.12 -18.04
N VAL A 10 7.62 3.80 -17.92
CA VAL A 10 8.27 2.75 -17.09
C VAL A 10 7.71 2.68 -15.64
N VAL A 11 7.19 1.59 -15.05
CA VAL A 11 6.98 0.15 -15.34
C VAL A 11 5.94 -0.34 -14.31
N ILE A 12 4.90 -1.07 -14.73
CA ILE A 12 3.90 -1.66 -13.84
C ILE A 12 4.31 -3.13 -13.52
N LEU A 13 4.05 -3.62 -12.30
CA LEU A 13 4.38 -4.98 -11.85
C LEU A 13 3.23 -5.58 -10.99
N THR A 14 2.54 -6.57 -11.56
CA THR A 14 1.85 -7.77 -10.97
C THR A 14 0.57 -7.65 -10.11
N VAL A 15 -0.49 -8.39 -10.56
CA VAL A 15 -1.42 -9.34 -9.86
C VAL A 15 -2.93 -9.06 -10.09
N LEU A 16 -3.69 -10.08 -10.54
CA LEU A 16 -5.07 -10.40 -10.08
C LEU A 16 -5.62 -11.70 -10.72
N ILE A 17 -5.86 -12.76 -9.92
CA ILE A 17 -7.04 -13.67 -9.97
C ILE A 17 -7.24 -14.29 -8.57
N VAL A 18 -8.41 -14.09 -7.94
CA VAL A 18 -8.89 -14.78 -6.74
C VAL A 18 -10.24 -15.43 -7.06
N SER A 19 -10.39 -16.73 -6.79
CA SER A 19 -11.67 -17.46 -6.88
C SER A 19 -12.19 -17.84 -5.48
N VAL A 20 -13.32 -17.21 -5.12
CA VAL A 20 -14.48 -17.55 -4.27
C VAL A 20 -14.37 -18.28 -2.92
N SER A 21 -13.55 -19.30 -2.66
CA SER A 21 -13.81 -20.14 -1.46
C SER A 21 -13.20 -19.65 -0.14
N GLY A 22 -12.30 -18.66 -0.18
CA GLY A 22 -11.71 -18.02 1.02
C GLY A 22 -12.36 -16.69 1.42
N CYS A 23 -13.39 -16.23 0.72
CA CYS A 23 -13.98 -14.90 0.93
C CYS A 23 -14.70 -14.77 2.30
N ILE A 24 -15.05 -15.88 2.93
CA ILE A 24 -15.96 -15.90 4.08
C ILE A 24 -15.23 -15.65 5.43
N MET A 25 -13.91 -15.90 5.51
CA MET A 25 -13.11 -15.59 6.71
C MET A 25 -12.73 -14.10 6.82
N ARG A 26 -12.72 -13.36 5.69
CA ARG A 26 -12.20 -11.97 5.65
C ARG A 26 -13.19 -10.93 6.20
N ASN A 27 -14.50 -11.13 6.08
CA ASN A 27 -15.48 -10.14 6.53
C ASN A 27 -15.74 -10.13 8.05
N ASN A 28 -15.27 -11.13 8.81
CA ASN A 28 -15.46 -11.17 10.27
C ASN A 28 -14.26 -10.64 11.08
N LEU A 29 -13.04 -10.56 10.52
CA LEU A 29 -11.91 -9.94 11.24
C LEU A 29 -11.79 -8.42 10.98
N GLU A 30 -12.12 -7.93 9.78
CA GLU A 30 -11.94 -6.51 9.44
C GLU A 30 -13.12 -5.60 9.87
N LYS A 31 -14.29 -6.15 10.19
CA LYS A 31 -15.46 -5.39 10.66
C LYS A 31 -15.47 -5.16 12.19
N HIS A 32 -14.74 -5.98 12.96
CA HIS A 32 -14.71 -5.92 14.43
C HIS A 32 -13.70 -4.92 15.01
N ILE A 33 -12.80 -4.39 14.18
CA ILE A 33 -11.79 -3.41 14.61
C ILE A 33 -12.36 -1.97 14.64
N LYS A 34 -13.54 -1.70 14.04
CA LYS A 34 -14.06 -0.33 13.87
C LYS A 34 -15.28 0.09 14.70
N THR A 35 -15.96 -0.76 15.48
CA THR A 35 -17.25 -0.36 16.10
C THR A 35 -17.36 -0.42 17.63
N GLY A 36 -16.39 -0.94 18.38
CA GLY A 36 -16.44 -0.89 19.86
C GLY A 36 -17.66 -1.56 20.52
N GLU A 37 -18.51 -2.26 19.77
CA GLU A 37 -19.52 -3.15 20.33
C GLU A 37 -18.91 -4.53 20.55
N LYS A 38 -18.81 -4.92 21.83
CA LYS A 38 -18.45 -6.29 22.22
C LYS A 38 -19.51 -7.26 21.71
N SER A 39 -19.20 -7.96 20.63
CA SER A 39 -19.72 -9.30 20.35
C SER A 39 -18.55 -10.14 19.82
N SER A 40 -18.13 -11.13 20.60
CA SER A 40 -17.03 -12.07 20.36
C SER A 40 -16.93 -12.56 18.91
N SER A 41 -15.88 -12.18 18.17
CA SER A 41 -15.33 -13.04 17.11
C SER A 41 -14.09 -13.73 17.67
N GLU A 42 -14.31 -14.55 18.69
CA GLU A 42 -13.35 -15.56 19.10
C GLU A 42 -12.91 -16.32 17.82
N ALA A 43 -11.60 -16.61 17.66
CA ALA A 43 -11.15 -17.64 16.72
C ALA A 43 -12.12 -18.85 16.78
N PRO A 44 -12.42 -19.51 15.64
CA PRO A 44 -13.49 -20.49 15.58
C PRO A 44 -13.35 -21.54 16.66
N PHE A 45 -14.46 -22.10 17.13
CA PHE A 45 -14.38 -23.26 18.01
C PHE A 45 -14.32 -24.51 17.14
N ILE A 46 -13.35 -25.36 17.43
CA ILE A 46 -13.43 -26.77 17.08
C ILE A 46 -14.58 -27.35 17.89
N LEU A 47 -15.49 -28.02 17.21
CA LEU A 47 -16.62 -28.75 17.73
C LEU A 47 -16.38 -30.25 17.58
N ALA A 48 -16.99 -31.05 18.46
CA ALA A 48 -17.01 -32.50 18.35
C ALA A 48 -18.45 -33.01 18.28
N ALA A 49 -18.72 -33.96 17.38
CA ALA A 49 -19.99 -34.67 17.31
C ALA A 49 -19.76 -36.19 17.27
N SER A 50 -20.66 -36.99 17.86
CA SER A 50 -20.50 -38.45 17.95
C SER A 50 -21.48 -39.22 17.05
N SER A 51 -21.08 -40.37 16.52
CA SER A 51 -21.88 -41.22 15.65
C SER A 51 -21.62 -42.71 15.91
N GLU A 52 -22.64 -43.56 15.79
CA GLU A 52 -22.48 -45.03 15.86
C GLU A 52 -21.95 -45.62 14.54
N ASP A 53 -22.29 -45.02 13.40
CA ASP A 53 -21.98 -45.55 12.07
C ASP A 53 -20.96 -44.71 11.28
N GLY A 54 -20.60 -43.53 11.80
CA GLY A 54 -19.69 -42.57 11.17
C GLY A 54 -20.36 -41.82 10.02
N ILE A 55 -21.68 -41.83 9.95
CA ILE A 55 -22.46 -41.21 8.89
C ILE A 55 -23.52 -40.28 9.47
N HIS A 56 -24.17 -40.69 10.55
CA HIS A 56 -25.19 -39.88 11.23
C HIS A 56 -24.63 -39.41 12.57
N PHE A 57 -24.18 -38.16 12.63
CA PHE A 57 -23.61 -37.55 13.82
C PHE A 57 -24.68 -36.88 14.69
N SER A 58 -24.43 -36.87 16.00
CA SER A 58 -25.25 -36.25 17.03
C SER A 58 -25.01 -34.73 17.13
N GLU A 59 -25.67 -34.06 18.07
CA GLU A 59 -25.41 -32.65 18.37
C GLU A 59 -23.95 -32.43 18.79
N SER A 60 -23.44 -31.25 18.44
CA SER A 60 -22.02 -30.92 18.59
C SER A 60 -21.72 -30.18 19.89
N GLU A 61 -20.56 -30.48 20.47
CA GLU A 61 -20.06 -29.86 21.71
C GLU A 61 -18.81 -29.02 21.40
N LYS A 62 -18.63 -27.87 22.07
CA LYS A 62 -17.42 -27.04 21.92
C LYS A 62 -16.21 -27.72 22.58
N VAL A 63 -15.09 -27.79 21.86
CA VAL A 63 -13.88 -28.50 22.26
C VAL A 63 -12.78 -27.52 22.69
N ILE A 64 -12.30 -26.73 21.74
CA ILE A 64 -11.21 -25.76 21.94
C ILE A 64 -11.28 -24.68 20.85
N GLN A 65 -10.68 -23.53 21.12
CA GLN A 65 -10.58 -22.44 20.16
C GLN A 65 -9.47 -22.73 19.14
N GLY A 66 -9.80 -22.82 17.86
CA GLY A 66 -8.90 -23.21 16.78
C GLY A 66 -9.61 -23.62 15.49
N SER A 67 -8.82 -24.04 14.51
CA SER A 67 -9.26 -24.53 13.19
C SER A 67 -8.36 -25.68 12.74
N VAL A 68 -8.75 -26.34 11.65
CA VAL A 68 -8.01 -27.47 11.03
C VAL A 68 -7.53 -28.53 12.04
N PRO A 69 -8.45 -29.14 12.82
CA PRO A 69 -8.08 -30.12 13.84
C PRO A 69 -7.55 -31.42 13.23
N GLU A 70 -6.53 -32.00 13.87
CA GLU A 70 -6.08 -33.37 13.64
C GLU A 70 -5.90 -34.07 15.00
N VAL A 71 -6.56 -35.21 15.21
CA VAL A 71 -6.58 -35.89 16.52
C VAL A 71 -6.00 -37.28 16.45
N LEU A 72 -5.07 -37.58 17.36
CA LEU A 72 -4.45 -38.89 17.51
C LEU A 72 -4.58 -39.39 18.95
N LYS A 73 -4.91 -40.68 19.12
CA LYS A 73 -4.89 -41.32 20.44
C LYS A 73 -3.51 -41.91 20.73
N VAL A 74 -2.83 -41.40 21.75
CA VAL A 74 -1.48 -41.81 22.17
C VAL A 74 -1.49 -42.18 23.65
N ASN A 75 -1.07 -43.41 23.98
CA ASN A 75 -0.93 -43.89 25.37
C ASN A 75 -2.18 -43.69 26.26
N GLY A 76 -3.37 -43.82 25.69
CA GLY A 76 -4.64 -43.66 26.40
C GLY A 76 -5.19 -42.23 26.40
N LYS A 77 -4.38 -41.24 26.03
CA LYS A 77 -4.77 -39.83 25.86
C LYS A 77 -5.04 -39.49 24.41
N PHE A 78 -5.76 -38.41 24.16
CA PHE A 78 -5.97 -37.80 22.85
C PHE A 78 -5.11 -36.55 22.73
N LEU A 79 -4.39 -36.44 21.64
CA LEU A 79 -3.60 -35.27 21.26
C LEU A 79 -4.27 -34.62 20.05
N MET A 80 -4.62 -33.35 20.15
CA MET A 80 -5.18 -32.56 19.06
C MET A 80 -4.14 -31.58 18.57
N TYR A 81 -3.81 -31.64 17.29
CA TYR A 81 -3.04 -30.63 16.58
C TYR A 81 -4.00 -29.69 15.85
N TYR A 82 -3.76 -28.40 15.92
CA TYR A 82 -4.66 -27.41 15.34
C TYR A 82 -3.95 -26.07 15.15
N VAL A 83 -4.59 -25.15 14.43
CA VAL A 83 -4.07 -23.79 14.20
C VAL A 83 -5.06 -22.78 14.75
N ILE A 84 -4.57 -21.71 15.35
CA ILE A 84 -5.37 -20.51 15.65
C ILE A 84 -5.19 -19.55 14.48
N PRO A 85 -6.25 -19.26 13.69
CA PRO A 85 -6.15 -18.33 12.56
C PRO A 85 -5.55 -16.99 13.00
N GLY A 86 -4.49 -16.55 12.31
CA GLY A 86 -3.75 -15.31 12.61
C GLY A 86 -2.48 -15.51 13.43
N GLU A 87 -2.35 -16.63 14.15
CA GLU A 87 -1.03 -17.08 14.65
C GLU A 87 -0.30 -17.87 13.55
N ASP A 88 -1.04 -18.73 12.85
CA ASP A 88 -0.58 -19.55 11.71
C ASP A 88 0.63 -20.45 12.06
N GLU A 89 0.58 -20.97 13.29
CA GLU A 89 1.51 -21.95 13.87
C GLU A 89 0.74 -23.16 14.38
N ILE A 90 1.34 -24.35 14.31
CA ILE A 90 0.67 -25.58 14.72
C ILE A 90 0.81 -25.73 16.23
N ARG A 91 -0.33 -25.82 16.91
CA ARG A 91 -0.45 -26.06 18.35
C ARG A 91 -0.83 -27.50 18.63
N ILE A 92 -0.59 -27.92 19.88
CA ILE A 92 -1.08 -29.17 20.44
C ILE A 92 -1.95 -28.89 21.67
N ALA A 93 -2.97 -29.72 21.91
CA ALA A 93 -3.67 -29.82 23.20
C ALA A 93 -3.93 -31.29 23.56
N GLU A 94 -4.07 -31.59 24.84
CA GLU A 94 -4.25 -32.95 25.37
C GLU A 94 -5.65 -33.17 25.94
N SER A 95 -6.18 -34.38 25.87
CA SER A 95 -7.44 -34.79 26.51
C SER A 95 -7.40 -36.25 26.99
N GLU A 96 -8.09 -36.56 28.08
CA GLU A 96 -8.25 -37.96 28.56
C GLU A 96 -9.50 -38.63 27.96
N ASP A 97 -10.52 -37.85 27.61
CA ASP A 97 -11.82 -38.33 27.13
C ASP A 97 -12.09 -38.03 25.65
N GLY A 98 -11.25 -37.20 25.03
CA GLY A 98 -11.36 -36.80 23.64
C GLY A 98 -12.36 -35.66 23.41
N ILE A 99 -12.84 -35.01 24.47
CA ILE A 99 -13.77 -33.87 24.37
C ILE A 99 -13.21 -32.66 25.10
N HIS A 100 -12.62 -32.85 26.28
CA HIS A 100 -12.08 -31.75 27.08
C HIS A 100 -10.57 -31.63 26.85
N PHE A 101 -10.16 -30.73 25.95
CA PHE A 101 -8.76 -30.49 25.63
C PHE A 101 -8.16 -29.36 26.47
N HIS A 102 -6.90 -29.52 26.89
CA HIS A 102 -6.17 -28.59 27.77
C HIS A 102 -4.67 -28.57 27.43
N ASN A 103 -3.89 -27.72 28.12
CA ASN A 103 -2.44 -27.58 27.96
C ASN A 103 -2.00 -27.18 26.54
N SER A 104 -2.65 -26.15 25.95
CA SER A 104 -2.29 -25.65 24.61
C SER A 104 -0.87 -25.09 24.56
N GLN A 105 -0.08 -25.52 23.59
CA GLN A 105 1.25 -24.96 23.28
C GLN A 105 1.58 -25.08 21.79
N VAL A 106 2.45 -24.21 21.28
CA VAL A 106 2.97 -24.29 19.91
C VAL A 106 3.96 -25.45 19.80
N VAL A 107 3.86 -26.25 18.73
CA VAL A 107 4.74 -27.41 18.46
C VAL A 107 5.48 -27.32 17.14
N ILE A 108 4.96 -26.55 16.17
CA ILE A 108 5.67 -26.18 14.95
C ILE A 108 5.52 -24.66 14.77
N GLU A 109 6.62 -23.94 14.96
CA GLU A 109 6.73 -22.51 14.69
C GLU A 109 6.94 -22.27 13.18
N LYS A 110 6.42 -21.16 12.66
CA LYS A 110 6.73 -20.69 11.31
C LYS A 110 8.07 -19.96 11.28
N GLY A 111 8.70 -19.83 10.11
CA GLY A 111 9.90 -19.00 9.95
C GLY A 111 11.12 -19.68 9.31
N ASP A 112 11.05 -20.98 8.99
CA ASP A 112 12.12 -21.63 8.22
C ASP A 112 11.92 -21.38 6.71
N GLU A 113 12.92 -21.73 5.89
CA GLU A 113 12.97 -21.48 4.43
C GLU A 113 11.66 -21.82 3.69
N TYR A 114 10.96 -22.88 4.11
CA TYR A 114 9.78 -23.39 3.42
C TYR A 114 8.46 -23.22 4.18
N ASP A 115 8.48 -22.62 5.38
CA ASP A 115 7.30 -22.27 6.18
C ASP A 115 7.45 -20.86 6.77
N LYS A 116 8.10 -19.96 6.02
CA LYS A 116 8.51 -18.63 6.48
C LYS A 116 7.34 -17.80 6.99
N PHE A 117 6.17 -17.94 6.38
CA PHE A 117 5.00 -17.10 6.66
C PHE A 117 3.84 -17.84 7.34
N GLY A 118 3.90 -19.16 7.42
CA GLY A 118 2.89 -19.97 8.09
C GLY A 118 3.23 -21.46 8.09
N ALA A 119 2.89 -22.14 9.18
CA ALA A 119 2.94 -23.58 9.33
C ALA A 119 1.54 -24.06 9.73
N VAL A 120 0.82 -24.67 8.79
CA VAL A 120 -0.61 -24.97 8.91
C VAL A 120 -0.97 -26.37 8.44
N ASP A 121 -2.25 -26.74 8.54
CA ASP A 121 -2.85 -27.99 8.05
C ASP A 121 -2.12 -29.27 8.52
N PRO A 122 -2.04 -29.56 9.83
CA PRO A 122 -1.34 -30.74 10.33
C PRO A 122 -2.06 -32.04 9.96
N ALA A 123 -1.30 -33.06 9.54
CA ALA A 123 -1.74 -34.45 9.46
C ALA A 123 -0.73 -35.38 10.13
N VAL A 124 -1.17 -36.16 11.12
CA VAL A 124 -0.25 -36.87 12.02
C VAL A 124 -0.48 -38.37 11.99
N ILE A 125 0.62 -39.13 11.85
CA ILE A 125 0.56 -40.58 11.87
C ILE A 125 1.63 -41.18 12.79
N GLN A 126 1.22 -42.13 13.62
CA GLN A 126 2.16 -42.95 14.38
C GLN A 126 2.82 -43.96 13.45
N ILE A 127 4.16 -43.94 13.33
CA ILE A 127 5.02 -44.81 12.51
C ILE A 127 5.44 -46.09 13.28
N SER A 128 5.72 -45.98 14.57
CA SER A 128 5.99 -47.11 15.47
C SER A 128 5.61 -46.73 16.91
N GLU A 129 5.77 -47.63 17.89
CA GLU A 129 5.39 -47.36 19.29
C GLU A 129 5.93 -46.01 19.80
N ASN A 130 7.15 -45.61 19.41
CA ASN A 130 7.81 -44.37 19.87
C ASN A 130 8.25 -43.48 18.69
N LEU A 131 7.53 -43.50 17.57
CA LEU A 131 7.83 -42.61 16.44
C LEU A 131 6.56 -42.16 15.76
N PHE A 132 6.42 -40.86 15.62
CA PHE A 132 5.33 -40.16 14.96
C PHE A 132 5.91 -39.28 13.85
N ARG A 133 5.12 -39.06 12.80
CA ARG A 133 5.43 -38.07 11.77
C ARG A 133 4.20 -37.20 11.52
N MET A 134 4.46 -35.91 11.44
CA MET A 134 3.52 -34.89 11.03
C MET A 134 3.87 -34.48 9.61
N TYR A 135 2.86 -34.38 8.78
CA TYR A 135 2.90 -33.67 7.51
C TYR A 135 2.18 -32.34 7.72
N TYR A 136 2.71 -31.27 7.16
CA TYR A 136 2.09 -29.95 7.29
C TYR A 136 2.42 -29.09 6.09
N VAL A 137 1.65 -28.01 5.93
CA VAL A 137 1.81 -27.05 4.84
C VAL A 137 2.60 -25.85 5.34
N GLY A 138 3.68 -25.53 4.64
CA GLY A 138 4.49 -24.35 4.87
C GLY A 138 4.27 -23.29 3.79
N TRP A 139 4.03 -22.04 4.19
CA TRP A 139 3.90 -20.91 3.28
C TRP A 139 5.29 -20.32 2.98
N GLU A 140 5.75 -20.39 1.73
CA GLU A 140 7.05 -19.84 1.30
C GLU A 140 6.98 -18.33 1.03
N GLU A 141 5.78 -17.81 0.76
CA GLU A 141 5.52 -16.42 0.34
C GLU A 141 4.54 -15.74 1.31
N ASP A 142 4.70 -14.42 1.52
CA ASP A 142 3.86 -13.62 2.41
C ASP A 142 2.53 -13.25 1.73
N ILE A 143 1.79 -14.28 1.34
CA ILE A 143 0.51 -14.15 0.68
C ILE A 143 -0.55 -14.59 1.69
N PRO A 144 -1.43 -13.68 2.15
CA PRO A 144 -2.41 -13.97 3.20
C PRO A 144 -3.23 -15.23 2.91
N GLY A 145 -3.20 -16.24 3.79
CA GLY A 145 -3.90 -17.52 3.60
C GLY A 145 -3.13 -18.57 2.78
N GLY A 146 -1.84 -18.33 2.48
CA GLY A 146 -0.99 -19.31 1.80
C GLY A 146 -1.26 -19.44 0.31
N TRP A 147 -1.79 -18.44 -0.38
CA TRP A 147 -2.11 -18.53 -1.82
C TRP A 147 -0.91 -18.37 -2.76
N GLY A 148 0.29 -18.37 -2.17
CA GLY A 148 1.56 -18.40 -2.86
C GLY A 148 2.11 -19.81 -3.01
N ARG A 149 3.36 -19.88 -3.44
CA ARG A 149 4.09 -21.14 -3.45
C ARG A 149 4.12 -21.76 -2.04
N ASN A 150 3.51 -22.93 -1.90
CA ASN A 150 3.45 -23.67 -0.65
C ASN A 150 4.21 -24.99 -0.74
N SER A 151 4.76 -25.40 0.40
CA SER A 151 5.52 -26.62 0.57
C SER A 151 4.79 -27.63 1.44
N LEU A 152 4.77 -28.89 1.01
CA LEU A 152 4.45 -30.02 1.87
C LEU A 152 5.71 -30.43 2.64
N LEU A 153 5.66 -30.28 3.96
CA LEU A 153 6.78 -30.46 4.88
C LEU A 153 6.52 -31.63 5.83
N THR A 154 7.60 -32.16 6.44
CA THR A 154 7.50 -33.19 7.48
C THR A 154 8.22 -32.79 8.76
N ALA A 155 7.69 -33.24 9.90
CA ALA A 155 8.33 -33.23 11.21
C ALA A 155 8.20 -34.60 11.89
N ILE A 156 9.14 -34.95 12.76
CA ILE A 156 9.13 -36.21 13.51
C ILE A 156 9.09 -35.97 15.02
N SER A 157 8.47 -36.89 15.75
CA SER A 157 8.41 -36.86 17.21
C SER A 157 8.53 -38.27 17.77
N THR A 158 9.12 -38.43 18.97
CA THR A 158 9.16 -39.71 19.68
C THR A 158 8.03 -39.91 20.68
N ASP A 159 7.35 -38.82 21.05
CA ASP A 159 6.31 -38.80 22.08
C ASP A 159 4.99 -38.15 21.61
N GLY A 160 4.97 -37.58 20.41
CA GLY A 160 3.84 -36.85 19.85
C GLY A 160 3.73 -35.41 20.33
N ILE A 161 4.58 -34.97 21.26
CA ILE A 161 4.50 -33.63 21.89
C ILE A 161 5.67 -32.76 21.42
N HIS A 162 6.88 -33.31 21.43
CA HIS A 162 8.08 -32.59 21.02
C HIS A 162 8.41 -32.93 19.57
N TRP A 163 8.27 -31.96 18.69
CA TRP A 163 8.45 -32.14 17.26
C TRP A 163 9.77 -31.56 16.77
N LYS A 164 10.36 -32.25 15.79
CA LYS A 164 11.54 -31.78 15.07
C LYS A 164 11.24 -31.77 13.57
N LYS A 165 11.28 -30.60 12.94
CA LYS A 165 11.18 -30.45 11.49
C LYS A 165 12.26 -31.30 10.79
N GLU A 166 11.87 -31.99 9.72
CA GLU A 166 12.69 -32.99 9.02
C GLU A 166 13.11 -32.48 7.64
N ARG A 167 12.20 -32.46 6.65
CA ARG A 167 12.50 -31.93 5.31
C ARG A 167 11.24 -31.61 4.51
N LYS A 168 11.43 -30.92 3.39
CA LYS A 168 10.42 -30.73 2.34
C LYS A 168 10.24 -31.99 1.48
N ILE A 169 8.99 -32.30 1.15
CA ILE A 169 8.63 -33.34 0.17
C ILE A 169 8.47 -32.75 -1.23
N LEU A 170 7.61 -31.74 -1.39
CA LEU A 170 7.32 -31.08 -2.66
C LEU A 170 6.78 -29.66 -2.44
N SER A 171 6.80 -28.83 -3.49
CA SER A 171 6.12 -27.52 -3.51
C SER A 171 5.14 -27.45 -4.68
N LYS A 172 4.01 -26.77 -4.50
CA LYS A 172 3.06 -26.38 -5.56
C LYS A 172 2.63 -24.92 -5.38
N GLU A 173 1.90 -24.41 -6.36
CA GLU A 173 1.46 -23.01 -6.40
C GLU A 173 0.29 -22.73 -5.44
N LYS A 174 -0.57 -23.71 -5.12
CA LYS A 174 -1.65 -23.57 -4.15
C LYS A 174 -1.85 -24.85 -3.34
N LEU A 175 -0.75 -25.40 -2.81
CA LEU A 175 -0.82 -26.60 -1.97
C LEU A 175 -1.49 -26.26 -0.64
N SER A 176 -2.53 -26.99 -0.26
CA SER A 176 -3.17 -26.89 1.06
C SER A 176 -3.59 -28.28 1.54
N ASP A 177 -3.98 -28.36 2.81
CA ASP A 177 -4.69 -29.48 3.42
C ASP A 177 -4.13 -30.87 3.11
N VAL A 178 -3.30 -31.39 4.01
CA VAL A 178 -2.72 -32.73 3.87
C VAL A 178 -3.50 -33.77 4.67
N ALA A 179 -3.53 -35.00 4.16
CA ALA A 179 -3.95 -36.18 4.93
C ALA A 179 -3.01 -37.36 4.69
N VAL A 180 -2.91 -38.26 5.66
CA VAL A 180 -2.04 -39.45 5.55
C VAL A 180 -2.68 -40.71 6.13
N ILE A 181 -2.48 -41.85 5.46
CA ILE A 181 -2.91 -43.17 5.94
C ILE A 181 -1.82 -44.22 5.75
N ARG A 182 -1.92 -45.32 6.50
CA ARG A 182 -1.13 -46.53 6.26
C ARG A 182 -1.74 -47.42 5.18
N ILE A 183 -0.89 -47.88 4.29
CA ILE A 183 -1.17 -48.89 3.27
C ILE A 183 -0.21 -50.08 3.43
N GLU A 184 -0.46 -51.18 2.73
CA GLU A 184 0.29 -52.44 2.90
C GLU A 184 1.82 -52.25 2.79
N ASN A 185 2.27 -51.39 1.87
CA ASN A 185 3.68 -51.17 1.59
C ASN A 185 4.16 -49.75 1.94
N GLY A 186 3.57 -49.12 2.96
CA GLY A 186 4.01 -47.81 3.45
C GLY A 186 2.85 -46.87 3.79
N PHE A 187 2.90 -45.67 3.22
CA PHE A 187 2.00 -44.57 3.48
C PHE A 187 1.37 -44.07 2.19
N ARG A 188 0.14 -43.60 2.26
CA ARG A 188 -0.48 -42.79 1.21
C ARG A 188 -0.75 -41.41 1.76
N ILE A 189 -0.29 -40.40 1.04
CA ILE A 189 -0.46 -38.99 1.37
C ILE A 189 -1.38 -38.38 0.33
N TYR A 190 -2.35 -37.61 0.81
CA TYR A 190 -3.25 -36.79 0.01
C TYR A 190 -2.96 -35.32 0.27
N TYR A 191 -3.15 -34.48 -0.72
CA TYR A 191 -3.05 -33.03 -0.58
C TYR A 191 -3.97 -32.34 -1.57
N SER A 192 -4.42 -31.14 -1.21
CA SER A 192 -5.18 -30.27 -2.11
C SER A 192 -4.21 -29.38 -2.90
N ASP A 193 -4.48 -29.19 -4.20
CA ASP A 193 -3.80 -28.19 -5.04
C ASP A 193 -4.82 -27.58 -6.00
N LYS A 194 -4.99 -26.25 -5.94
CA LYS A 194 -5.98 -25.50 -6.74
C LYS A 194 -7.38 -26.14 -6.68
N ASP A 195 -7.91 -26.35 -5.47
CA ASP A 195 -9.27 -26.90 -5.23
C ASP A 195 -9.49 -28.36 -5.68
N ASN A 196 -8.42 -29.12 -5.95
CA ASN A 196 -8.49 -30.51 -6.38
C ASN A 196 -7.67 -31.42 -5.45
N LEU A 197 -8.13 -32.66 -5.24
CA LEU A 197 -7.44 -33.65 -4.42
C LEU A 197 -6.43 -34.46 -5.25
N TYR A 198 -5.19 -34.50 -4.77
CA TYR A 198 -4.09 -35.31 -5.31
C TYR A 198 -3.65 -36.37 -4.32
N ALA A 199 -2.99 -37.43 -4.80
CA ALA A 199 -2.44 -38.49 -3.93
C ALA A 199 -1.12 -39.07 -4.42
N PHE A 200 -0.28 -39.50 -3.48
CA PHE A 200 0.92 -40.30 -3.77
C PHE A 200 1.20 -41.33 -2.66
N ASP A 201 1.84 -42.44 -3.03
CA ASP A 201 2.32 -43.47 -2.10
C ASP A 201 3.80 -43.26 -1.79
N SER A 202 4.18 -43.51 -0.55
CA SER A 202 5.56 -43.47 -0.06
C SER A 202 5.87 -44.66 0.82
N ALA A 203 6.94 -45.41 0.51
CA ALA A 203 7.34 -46.56 1.32
C ALA A 203 7.91 -46.17 2.70
N ASP A 204 8.63 -45.06 2.78
CA ASP A 204 9.27 -44.55 4.00
C ASP A 204 8.57 -43.34 4.61
N GLY A 205 7.48 -42.90 3.98
CA GLY A 205 6.68 -41.75 4.36
C GLY A 205 7.27 -40.41 3.90
N VAL A 206 8.34 -40.38 3.10
CA VAL A 206 8.90 -39.12 2.61
C VAL A 206 9.29 -39.16 1.14
N ASN A 207 9.78 -40.29 0.63
CA ASN A 207 10.12 -40.44 -0.79
C ASN A 207 8.90 -40.94 -1.56
N ILE A 208 8.54 -40.25 -2.65
CA ILE A 208 7.43 -40.63 -3.52
C ILE A 208 7.82 -41.92 -4.25
N THR A 209 7.08 -42.99 -3.99
CA THR A 209 7.25 -44.29 -4.65
C THR A 209 6.25 -44.50 -5.77
N LYS A 210 5.09 -43.84 -5.70
CA LYS A 210 4.08 -43.82 -6.76
C LYS A 210 3.27 -42.53 -6.68
N ASP A 211 3.20 -41.79 -7.77
CA ASP A 211 2.31 -40.63 -7.90
C ASP A 211 1.01 -41.06 -8.59
N TRP A 212 -0.14 -40.79 -7.96
CA TRP A 212 -1.45 -41.07 -8.54
C TRP A 212 -2.04 -39.86 -9.28
N GLY A 213 -1.44 -38.68 -9.15
CA GLY A 213 -1.95 -37.45 -9.72
C GLY A 213 -3.24 -36.97 -9.06
N ARG A 214 -4.06 -36.24 -9.82
CA ARG A 214 -5.37 -35.77 -9.37
C ARG A 214 -6.33 -36.96 -9.30
N ILE A 215 -6.99 -37.14 -8.16
CA ILE A 215 -7.92 -38.24 -7.92
C ILE A 215 -9.37 -37.78 -7.77
N MET A 216 -9.61 -36.53 -7.35
CA MET A 216 -10.94 -35.92 -7.28
C MET A 216 -10.87 -34.42 -7.57
N GLU A 217 -11.95 -33.86 -8.11
CA GLU A 217 -12.11 -32.42 -8.37
C GLU A 217 -13.00 -31.77 -7.31
N ARG A 218 -12.78 -30.48 -7.03
CA ARG A 218 -13.57 -29.70 -6.08
C ARG A 218 -13.61 -30.29 -4.66
N VAL A 219 -12.45 -30.75 -4.22
CA VAL A 219 -12.24 -31.32 -2.89
C VAL A 219 -11.18 -30.50 -2.19
N SER A 220 -11.55 -29.91 -1.06
CA SER A 220 -10.65 -29.29 -0.10
C SER A 220 -10.71 -30.04 1.24
N VAL A 221 -9.71 -29.82 2.10
CA VAL A 221 -9.63 -30.36 3.46
C VAL A 221 -9.94 -31.87 3.60
N PRO A 222 -9.15 -32.76 2.97
CA PRO A 222 -9.41 -34.19 3.01
C PRO A 222 -9.06 -34.79 4.39
N PHE A 223 -9.86 -35.75 4.83
CA PHE A 223 -9.52 -36.67 5.93
C PHE A 223 -9.93 -38.10 5.57
N VAL A 224 -8.97 -39.03 5.63
CA VAL A 224 -9.20 -40.40 5.16
C VAL A 224 -9.12 -41.40 6.31
N LEU A 225 -10.25 -42.04 6.58
CA LEU A 225 -10.36 -43.12 7.56
C LEU A 225 -10.40 -44.48 6.86
N LYS A 226 -9.47 -45.37 7.22
CA LYS A 226 -9.51 -46.78 6.79
C LYS A 226 -10.37 -47.60 7.77
N THR A 227 -11.39 -48.28 7.25
CA THR A 227 -12.20 -49.27 7.98
C THR A 227 -11.85 -50.69 7.53
N ASP A 228 -12.44 -51.70 8.18
CA ASP A 228 -12.21 -53.10 7.83
C ASP A 228 -12.63 -53.46 6.39
N ASN A 229 -13.58 -52.72 5.81
CA ASN A 229 -14.22 -53.05 4.53
C ASN A 229 -13.97 -52.03 3.40
N GLU A 230 -13.54 -50.81 3.73
CA GLU A 230 -13.40 -49.68 2.79
C GLU A 230 -12.61 -48.50 3.39
N TYR A 231 -12.19 -47.59 2.53
CA TYR A 231 -11.70 -46.25 2.85
C TYR A 231 -12.87 -45.26 2.80
N ARG A 232 -12.90 -44.35 3.78
CA ARG A 232 -13.86 -43.26 3.89
C ARG A 232 -13.11 -41.94 3.83
N LEU A 233 -13.39 -41.14 2.80
CA LEU A 233 -12.88 -39.77 2.68
C LEU A 233 -13.98 -38.83 3.17
N TYR A 234 -13.73 -38.17 4.30
CA TYR A 234 -14.48 -37.00 4.73
C TYR A 234 -13.78 -35.79 4.16
N TYR A 235 -14.51 -34.86 3.57
CA TYR A 235 -13.90 -33.72 2.91
C TYR A 235 -14.86 -32.54 2.83
N THR A 236 -14.29 -31.36 2.73
CA THR A 236 -15.04 -30.16 2.40
C THR A 236 -15.15 -30.08 0.89
N LYS A 237 -16.39 -29.98 0.38
CA LYS A 237 -16.61 -29.82 -1.06
C LYS A 237 -16.50 -28.34 -1.41
N VAL A 238 -15.72 -28.04 -2.44
CA VAL A 238 -15.59 -26.66 -2.91
C VAL A 238 -16.90 -26.27 -3.62
N PRO A 239 -17.65 -25.27 -3.11
CA PRO A 239 -18.99 -24.94 -3.61
C PRO A 239 -18.96 -24.41 -5.06
N ASP A 240 -20.03 -24.61 -5.82
CA ASP A 240 -20.18 -24.10 -7.20
C ASP A 240 -20.46 -22.59 -7.21
N SER A 241 -20.99 -22.07 -6.09
CA SER A 241 -21.36 -20.67 -5.91
C SER A 241 -21.19 -20.27 -4.44
N PRO A 242 -21.02 -18.97 -4.12
CA PRO A 242 -20.95 -18.49 -2.74
C PRO A 242 -22.22 -18.75 -1.90
N GLU A 243 -23.34 -19.10 -2.55
CA GLU A 243 -24.64 -19.40 -1.94
C GLU A 243 -24.74 -20.85 -1.44
N GLU A 244 -23.92 -21.75 -2.00
CA GLU A 244 -23.80 -23.12 -1.50
C GLU A 244 -22.99 -23.13 -0.19
N GLY A 245 -23.56 -23.74 0.86
CA GLY A 245 -22.91 -23.85 2.15
C GLY A 245 -21.60 -24.63 2.09
N ILE A 246 -20.68 -24.30 3.01
CA ILE A 246 -19.48 -25.10 3.23
C ILE A 246 -19.88 -26.29 4.10
N ASP A 247 -19.90 -27.46 3.46
CA ASP A 247 -20.41 -28.70 4.03
C ASP A 247 -19.37 -29.82 3.97
N VAL A 248 -19.44 -30.73 4.94
CA VAL A 248 -18.63 -31.94 4.96
C VAL A 248 -19.38 -33.08 4.28
N TYR A 249 -18.74 -33.64 3.24
CA TYR A 249 -19.20 -34.81 2.52
C TYR A 249 -18.36 -36.04 2.85
N LEU A 250 -18.92 -37.22 2.63
CA LEU A 250 -18.28 -38.52 2.69
C LEU A 250 -18.34 -39.20 1.33
N SER A 251 -17.19 -39.68 0.86
CA SER A 251 -17.09 -40.62 -0.26
C SER A 251 -16.37 -41.89 0.18
N THR A 252 -16.69 -43.02 -0.46
CA THR A 252 -16.12 -44.34 -0.12
C THR A 252 -15.28 -44.92 -1.25
N SER A 253 -14.25 -45.68 -0.89
CA SER A 253 -13.37 -46.34 -1.85
C SER A 253 -12.93 -47.72 -1.36
N LYS A 254 -12.69 -48.67 -2.27
CA LYS A 254 -12.09 -49.98 -1.92
C LYS A 254 -10.57 -49.96 -1.91
N ASP A 255 -9.96 -49.06 -2.67
CA ASP A 255 -8.51 -48.98 -2.84
C ASP A 255 -7.89 -47.70 -2.28
N GLY A 256 -8.72 -46.74 -1.84
CA GLY A 256 -8.28 -45.45 -1.32
C GLY A 256 -7.77 -44.51 -2.41
N ILE A 257 -8.20 -44.70 -3.66
CA ILE A 257 -7.93 -43.79 -4.79
C ILE A 257 -9.24 -43.48 -5.51
N ASN A 258 -10.04 -44.51 -5.80
CA ASN A 258 -11.29 -44.38 -6.54
C ASN A 258 -12.44 -44.18 -5.56
N PHE A 259 -12.65 -42.93 -5.14
CA PHE A 259 -13.73 -42.55 -4.23
C PHE A 259 -15.03 -42.29 -4.99
N THR A 260 -16.14 -42.84 -4.48
CA THR A 260 -17.48 -42.75 -5.08
C THR A 260 -18.55 -42.71 -3.99
N GLY A 261 -19.80 -42.37 -4.38
CA GLY A 261 -20.94 -42.40 -3.47
C GLY A 261 -20.93 -41.26 -2.47
N GLU A 262 -20.78 -40.03 -2.96
CA GLU A 262 -20.85 -38.80 -2.18
C GLU A 262 -22.13 -38.74 -1.33
N LYS A 263 -21.95 -38.46 -0.05
CA LYS A 263 -23.03 -38.28 0.92
C LYS A 263 -22.72 -37.09 1.83
N LEU A 264 -23.64 -36.14 1.94
CA LEU A 264 -23.58 -35.05 2.92
C LEU A 264 -23.61 -35.61 4.35
N ILE A 265 -22.68 -35.18 5.20
CA ILE A 265 -22.50 -35.67 6.59
C ILE A 265 -22.78 -34.59 7.61
N LEU A 266 -22.22 -33.38 7.41
CA LEU A 266 -22.48 -32.22 8.25
C LEU A 266 -22.69 -31.01 7.36
N GLU A 267 -23.76 -30.27 7.62
CA GLU A 267 -24.01 -28.94 7.02
C GLU A 267 -23.26 -27.87 7.82
N ASN A 268 -22.80 -26.83 7.15
CA ASN A 268 -22.11 -25.69 7.78
C ASN A 268 -20.95 -26.16 8.69
N ALA A 269 -20.08 -26.98 8.11
CA ALA A 269 -18.97 -27.63 8.78
C ALA A 269 -17.76 -27.67 7.84
N ASP A 270 -16.58 -27.41 8.39
CA ASP A 270 -15.33 -27.41 7.63
C ASP A 270 -14.18 -28.03 8.43
N ALA A 271 -13.17 -28.49 7.71
CA ALA A 271 -12.00 -29.20 8.21
C ALA A 271 -12.30 -30.41 9.11
N PRO A 272 -12.91 -31.48 8.54
CA PRO A 272 -13.29 -32.65 9.31
C PRO A 272 -12.09 -33.52 9.70
N CYS A 273 -12.03 -33.96 10.96
CA CYS A 273 -11.15 -35.02 11.44
C CYS A 273 -11.97 -36.08 12.19
N VAL A 274 -11.86 -37.36 11.81
CA VAL A 274 -12.74 -38.41 12.35
C VAL A 274 -11.92 -39.50 13.03
N ILE A 275 -12.18 -39.72 14.32
CA ILE A 275 -11.55 -40.80 15.10
C ILE A 275 -12.59 -41.74 15.71
N LYS A 276 -12.15 -42.86 16.28
CA LYS A 276 -12.99 -43.71 17.13
C LYS A 276 -12.71 -43.50 18.62
N VAL A 277 -13.76 -43.19 19.38
CA VAL A 277 -13.75 -43.07 20.85
C VAL A 277 -14.81 -44.02 21.42
N ASN A 278 -14.39 -45.00 22.23
CA ASN A 278 -15.28 -45.98 22.88
C ASN A 278 -16.29 -46.65 21.92
N GLU A 279 -15.80 -47.18 20.78
CA GLU A 279 -16.58 -47.81 19.69
C GLU A 279 -17.50 -46.87 18.89
N LYS A 280 -17.57 -45.58 19.22
CA LYS A 280 -18.27 -44.56 18.43
C LYS A 280 -17.29 -43.75 17.58
N PHE A 281 -17.75 -43.27 16.44
CA PHE A 281 -17.04 -42.27 15.66
C PHE A 281 -17.22 -40.90 16.30
N VAL A 282 -16.17 -40.11 16.37
CA VAL A 282 -16.20 -38.70 16.78
C VAL A 282 -15.60 -37.89 15.64
N ILE A 283 -16.35 -36.91 15.14
CA ILE A 283 -15.87 -35.95 14.14
C ILE A 283 -15.57 -34.64 14.84
N TYR A 284 -14.35 -34.14 14.64
CA TYR A 284 -13.94 -32.79 14.97
C TYR A 284 -14.02 -31.94 13.72
N TYR A 285 -14.55 -30.73 13.84
CA TYR A 285 -14.68 -29.80 12.73
C TYR A 285 -14.82 -28.39 13.32
N HIS A 286 -14.75 -27.36 12.48
CA HIS A 286 -15.14 -26.02 12.91
C HIS A 286 -16.32 -25.54 12.07
N ILE A 287 -17.13 -24.66 12.64
CA ILE A 287 -18.16 -23.98 11.87
C ILE A 287 -17.45 -22.98 10.96
N PRO A 288 -17.59 -23.11 9.63
CA PRO A 288 -17.11 -22.09 8.72
C PRO A 288 -17.88 -20.80 9.04
N PRO A 289 -17.24 -19.63 8.93
CA PRO A 289 -17.95 -18.37 9.11
C PRO A 289 -19.18 -18.36 8.17
N PRO A 290 -20.33 -17.80 8.59
CA PRO A 290 -21.55 -17.86 7.79
C PRO A 290 -21.32 -17.18 6.44
N PRO A 291 -21.84 -17.73 5.32
CA PRO A 291 -21.94 -16.97 4.09
C PRO A 291 -22.73 -15.68 4.39
N PRO A 292 -22.37 -14.53 3.80
CA PRO A 292 -23.10 -13.30 4.05
C PRO A 292 -24.58 -13.54 3.71
N PRO A 293 -25.53 -13.14 4.58
CA PRO A 293 -26.93 -13.50 4.38
C PRO A 293 -27.47 -12.90 3.08
N GLU A 294 -28.14 -13.71 2.28
CA GLU A 294 -29.13 -13.20 1.33
C GLU A 294 -30.14 -12.36 2.12
N ALA A 295 -30.43 -11.17 1.60
CA ALA A 295 -31.44 -10.27 2.15
C ALA A 295 -32.85 -10.85 1.98
N SER A 296 -33.19 -11.89 2.76
CA SER A 296 -34.58 -12.23 3.05
C SER A 296 -35.11 -11.21 4.06
N GLY A 297 -36.21 -10.58 3.67
CA GLY A 297 -36.70 -9.34 4.26
C GLY A 297 -36.96 -9.40 5.76
N GLU A 298 -36.67 -8.25 6.37
CA GLU A 298 -37.26 -7.70 7.60
C GLU A 298 -36.62 -8.06 8.96
N GLU A 299 -35.48 -7.41 9.29
CA GLU A 299 -35.34 -6.56 10.50
C GLU A 299 -34.16 -5.55 10.43
N LYS A 300 -34.47 -4.33 9.95
CA LYS A 300 -33.97 -2.97 10.29
C LYS A 300 -32.47 -2.68 10.56
N SER A 301 -31.78 -2.35 9.46
CA SER A 301 -30.94 -1.15 9.19
C SER A 301 -30.03 -0.56 10.30
N VAL A 302 -28.72 -0.80 10.19
CA VAL A 302 -27.68 0.28 10.29
C VAL A 302 -26.65 0.16 9.14
N LEU A 303 -27.07 -0.39 7.99
CA LEU A 303 -26.91 0.39 6.77
C LEU A 303 -27.89 1.52 6.93
N ARG A 304 -27.46 2.79 6.85
CA ARG A 304 -28.39 3.75 6.29
C ARG A 304 -28.74 3.15 4.93
N SER A 305 -29.99 2.75 4.80
CA SER A 305 -30.54 2.34 3.53
C SER A 305 -30.22 3.48 2.56
N MET A 306 -29.28 3.27 1.63
CA MET A 306 -29.60 3.77 0.31
C MET A 306 -30.94 3.11 -0.03
N PRO A 307 -31.96 3.90 -0.37
CA PRO A 307 -33.29 3.38 -0.64
C PRO A 307 -33.19 2.20 -1.61
N GLN A 308 -33.62 1.01 -1.18
CA GLN A 308 -34.08 0.01 -2.13
C GLN A 308 -35.26 0.66 -2.85
N GLY A 309 -34.95 1.12 -4.06
CA GLY A 309 -35.73 2.07 -4.83
C GLY A 309 -35.24 3.51 -4.67
N THR A 310 -34.12 3.88 -5.32
CA THR A 310 -34.02 5.04 -6.24
C THR A 310 -32.59 5.51 -6.58
N ALA A 311 -31.51 5.07 -5.91
CA ALA A 311 -30.17 5.54 -6.27
C ALA A 311 -29.61 4.73 -7.46
N THR A 312 -29.76 5.28 -8.67
CA THR A 312 -29.08 4.77 -9.87
C THR A 312 -27.56 4.88 -9.69
N LEU A 313 -26.81 3.84 -10.08
CA LEU A 313 -25.34 3.93 -10.18
C LEU A 313 -24.96 5.15 -11.00
N SER A 314 -23.85 5.81 -10.66
CA SER A 314 -23.39 7.00 -11.36
C SER A 314 -22.94 6.68 -12.80
N ASP A 315 -23.79 6.96 -13.78
CA ASP A 315 -23.50 6.68 -15.20
C ASP A 315 -22.38 7.55 -15.79
N ARG A 316 -22.08 8.69 -15.16
CA ARG A 316 -21.04 9.63 -15.63
C ARG A 316 -19.62 9.26 -15.15
N PHE A 317 -19.51 8.32 -14.21
CA PHE A 317 -18.24 7.97 -13.58
C PHE A 317 -17.98 6.46 -13.61
N GLY A 318 -16.71 6.10 -13.78
CA GLY A 318 -16.25 4.71 -13.80
C GLY A 318 -14.92 4.52 -13.07
N PHE A 319 -14.49 3.26 -13.01
CA PHE A 319 -13.21 2.89 -12.42
C PHE A 319 -12.36 2.10 -13.42
N VAL A 320 -11.05 2.35 -13.39
CA VAL A 320 -10.05 1.59 -14.13
C VAL A 320 -9.64 0.39 -13.28
N CYS A 321 -9.55 -0.79 -13.89
CA CYS A 321 -9.39 -2.08 -13.22
C CYS A 321 -10.63 -2.51 -12.42
N PHE A 322 -10.73 -3.81 -12.14
CA PHE A 322 -11.83 -4.36 -11.36
C PHE A 322 -11.51 -4.21 -9.86
N ASP A 323 -11.98 -3.11 -9.25
CA ASP A 323 -11.94 -2.90 -7.80
C ASP A 323 -13.40 -2.81 -7.27
N PRO A 324 -13.96 -3.91 -6.75
CA PRO A 324 -15.34 -3.94 -6.29
C PRO A 324 -15.62 -2.96 -5.14
N LEU A 325 -14.60 -2.69 -4.31
CA LEU A 325 -14.71 -1.78 -3.18
C LEU A 325 -14.78 -0.34 -3.66
N ALA A 326 -13.86 0.08 -4.53
CA ALA A 326 -13.88 1.41 -5.13
C ALA A 326 -15.20 1.67 -5.87
N ILE A 327 -15.63 0.70 -6.68
CA ILE A 327 -16.84 0.79 -7.49
C ILE A 327 -18.09 0.94 -6.63
N SER A 328 -18.22 0.11 -5.59
CA SER A 328 -19.38 0.13 -4.71
C SER A 328 -19.39 1.37 -3.82
N ASP A 329 -18.24 1.72 -3.23
CA ASP A 329 -18.13 2.82 -2.28
C ASP A 329 -18.34 4.20 -2.93
N LEU A 330 -17.84 4.37 -4.15
CA LEU A 330 -18.00 5.60 -4.94
C LEU A 330 -19.28 5.59 -5.80
N ASN A 331 -20.09 4.54 -5.71
CA ASN A 331 -21.35 4.35 -6.44
C ASN A 331 -21.20 4.48 -7.97
N LEU A 332 -20.18 3.84 -8.55
CA LEU A 332 -19.80 3.98 -9.96
C LEU A 332 -20.64 3.09 -10.88
N GLY A 333 -20.97 3.57 -12.08
CA GLY A 333 -21.77 2.84 -13.06
C GLY A 333 -20.96 2.13 -14.15
N TRP A 334 -19.65 2.36 -14.20
CA TRP A 334 -18.79 1.91 -15.28
C TRP A 334 -17.51 1.24 -14.78
N LEU A 335 -17.12 0.16 -15.45
CA LEU A 335 -15.88 -0.56 -15.28
C LEU A 335 -15.08 -0.53 -16.59
N ARG A 336 -13.80 -0.21 -16.50
CA ARG A 336 -12.82 -0.43 -17.57
C ARG A 336 -11.81 -1.46 -17.07
N PRO A 337 -11.99 -2.76 -17.32
CA PRO A 337 -11.03 -3.77 -16.89
C PRO A 337 -9.75 -3.57 -17.72
N HIS A 338 -8.69 -3.06 -17.08
CA HIS A 338 -7.44 -2.69 -17.72
C HIS A 338 -6.26 -3.40 -17.02
N PRO A 339 -5.33 -4.07 -17.74
CA PRO A 339 -5.34 -4.30 -19.18
C PRO A 339 -6.52 -5.21 -19.60
N GLY A 340 -7.16 -5.88 -18.64
CA GLY A 340 -8.38 -6.66 -18.85
C GLY A 340 -8.15 -7.99 -19.57
N PRO A 341 -9.21 -8.80 -19.68
CA PRO A 341 -9.12 -10.14 -20.24
C PRO A 341 -9.16 -10.16 -21.79
N PHE A 342 -9.43 -9.01 -22.43
CA PHE A 342 -9.69 -8.90 -23.88
C PHE A 342 -8.41 -8.83 -24.71
N ILE A 343 -7.51 -9.79 -24.50
CA ILE A 343 -6.21 -9.90 -25.16
C ILE A 343 -6.26 -11.05 -26.18
N TRP A 344 -5.86 -10.78 -27.42
CA TRP A 344 -5.94 -11.77 -28.50
C TRP A 344 -5.21 -13.08 -28.18
N ASP A 345 -4.02 -13.04 -27.58
CA ASP A 345 -3.27 -14.25 -27.21
C ASP A 345 -3.96 -15.07 -26.11
N LYS A 346 -4.65 -14.40 -25.18
CA LYS A 346 -5.37 -15.09 -24.08
C LYS A 346 -6.61 -15.79 -24.62
N ILE A 347 -7.36 -15.09 -25.48
CA ILE A 347 -8.64 -15.58 -25.99
C ILE A 347 -8.45 -16.52 -27.18
N GLU A 348 -7.46 -16.31 -28.04
CA GLU A 348 -7.14 -17.18 -29.18
C GLU A 348 -5.66 -17.60 -29.16
N PRO A 349 -5.24 -18.43 -28.17
CA PRO A 349 -3.85 -18.86 -28.03
C PRO A 349 -3.37 -19.73 -29.19
N GLU A 350 -4.31 -20.38 -29.89
CA GLU A 350 -4.09 -21.07 -31.15
C GLU A 350 -5.13 -20.60 -32.16
N ARG A 351 -4.69 -20.31 -33.38
CA ARG A 351 -5.58 -19.83 -34.45
C ARG A 351 -6.83 -20.71 -34.61
N GLY A 352 -8.00 -20.10 -34.46
CA GLY A 352 -9.32 -20.71 -34.59
C GLY A 352 -9.82 -21.45 -33.34
N LYS A 353 -9.08 -21.42 -32.22
CA LYS A 353 -9.49 -22.02 -30.95
C LYS A 353 -9.61 -20.93 -29.90
N TYR A 354 -10.84 -20.72 -29.43
CA TYR A 354 -11.17 -19.66 -28.49
C TYR A 354 -11.32 -20.17 -27.06
N ASP A 355 -10.78 -19.43 -26.09
CA ASP A 355 -11.00 -19.58 -24.66
C ASP A 355 -11.50 -18.24 -24.08
N PHE A 356 -12.80 -18.18 -23.78
CA PHE A 356 -13.44 -16.99 -23.22
C PHE A 356 -13.55 -17.03 -21.69
N SER A 357 -13.02 -18.04 -21.01
CA SER A 357 -13.29 -18.28 -19.58
C SER A 357 -13.02 -17.07 -18.68
N GLU A 358 -11.81 -16.48 -18.76
CA GLU A 358 -11.41 -15.29 -17.97
C GLU A 358 -12.26 -14.07 -18.33
N ALA A 359 -12.58 -13.89 -19.61
CA ALA A 359 -13.39 -12.77 -20.08
C ALA A 359 -14.86 -12.90 -19.65
N ASP A 360 -15.43 -14.11 -19.75
CA ASP A 360 -16.79 -14.42 -19.32
C ASP A 360 -16.95 -14.22 -17.80
N GLU A 361 -15.90 -14.47 -17.01
CA GLU A 361 -15.89 -14.25 -15.56
C GLU A 361 -15.97 -12.77 -15.21
N VAL A 362 -15.09 -11.93 -15.76
CA VAL A 362 -15.11 -10.48 -15.57
C VAL A 362 -16.47 -9.88 -15.98
N VAL A 363 -17.05 -10.37 -17.09
CA VAL A 363 -18.36 -9.92 -17.57
C VAL A 363 -19.49 -10.35 -16.64
N ARG A 364 -19.46 -11.58 -16.10
CA ARG A 364 -20.44 -12.04 -15.10
C ARG A 364 -20.38 -11.19 -13.83
N GLU A 365 -19.19 -10.92 -13.31
CA GLU A 365 -19.03 -10.11 -12.10
C GLU A 365 -19.47 -8.66 -12.29
N ALA A 366 -19.10 -8.04 -13.41
CA ALA A 366 -19.53 -6.68 -13.73
C ALA A 366 -21.06 -6.57 -13.84
N GLN A 367 -21.71 -7.57 -14.44
CA GLN A 367 -23.16 -7.63 -14.54
C GLN A 367 -23.85 -7.85 -13.19
N ALA A 368 -23.27 -8.67 -12.32
CA ALA A 368 -23.77 -8.87 -10.96
C ALA A 368 -23.77 -7.56 -10.16
N MET A 369 -22.81 -6.67 -10.44
CA MET A 369 -22.73 -5.32 -9.89
C MET A 369 -23.55 -4.27 -10.66
N GLY A 370 -24.24 -4.65 -11.74
CA GLY A 370 -25.02 -3.73 -12.58
C GLY A 370 -24.20 -2.78 -13.45
N LEU A 371 -22.89 -3.02 -13.59
CA LEU A 371 -21.94 -2.12 -14.24
C LEU A 371 -22.02 -2.18 -15.77
N ASN A 372 -21.69 -1.07 -16.43
CA ASN A 372 -21.38 -1.06 -17.85
C ASN A 372 -19.88 -1.34 -18.03
N ILE A 373 -19.50 -2.00 -19.13
CA ILE A 373 -18.09 -2.29 -19.41
C ILE A 373 -17.61 -1.46 -20.60
N LEU A 374 -16.46 -0.80 -20.42
CA LEU A 374 -15.60 -0.33 -21.50
C LEU A 374 -14.46 -1.34 -21.69
N ALA A 375 -14.52 -2.15 -22.75
CA ALA A 375 -13.56 -3.22 -22.98
C ALA A 375 -12.38 -2.75 -23.85
N THR A 376 -11.14 -2.85 -23.34
CA THR A 376 -9.93 -2.54 -24.11
C THR A 376 -9.44 -3.77 -24.89
N ILE A 377 -9.47 -3.72 -26.23
CA ILE A 377 -9.02 -4.81 -27.10
C ILE A 377 -7.52 -4.71 -27.37
N TRP A 378 -6.78 -5.78 -27.08
CA TRP A 378 -5.34 -5.86 -27.37
C TRP A 378 -5.05 -6.81 -28.55
N PRO A 379 -4.43 -6.31 -29.65
CA PRO A 379 -4.30 -7.05 -30.91
C PRO A 379 -3.06 -7.95 -30.95
N TYR A 380 -2.67 -8.54 -29.82
CA TYR A 380 -1.42 -9.27 -29.70
C TYR A 380 -1.69 -10.75 -29.50
N ALA A 381 -1.32 -11.57 -30.48
CA ALA A 381 -1.29 -13.03 -30.38
C ALA A 381 0.11 -13.53 -30.76
N LYS A 382 0.73 -14.34 -29.92
CA LYS A 382 2.12 -14.81 -30.06
C LYS A 382 2.33 -15.51 -31.40
N TRP A 383 1.44 -16.42 -31.77
CA TRP A 383 1.50 -17.18 -33.03
C TRP A 383 1.41 -16.30 -34.28
N ASP A 384 0.84 -15.10 -34.16
CA ASP A 384 0.78 -14.14 -35.27
C ASP A 384 1.99 -13.21 -35.28
N GLN A 385 2.37 -12.70 -34.11
CA GLN A 385 3.50 -11.78 -33.92
C GLN A 385 4.85 -12.40 -34.35
N GLU A 386 5.03 -13.71 -34.18
CA GLU A 386 6.27 -14.42 -34.58
C GLU A 386 6.56 -14.33 -36.09
N LYS A 387 5.57 -14.02 -36.94
CA LYS A 387 5.73 -13.92 -38.40
C LYS A 387 6.41 -12.63 -38.87
N TRP A 388 6.48 -11.61 -38.03
CA TRP A 388 7.05 -10.30 -38.38
C TRP A 388 8.58 -10.28 -38.58
N GLY A 389 9.30 -11.38 -38.36
CA GLY A 389 10.74 -11.47 -38.66
C GLY A 389 11.60 -10.63 -37.71
N ASN A 390 12.42 -9.69 -38.22
CA ASN A 390 13.40 -8.91 -37.44
C ASN A 390 13.00 -7.43 -37.20
N ILE A 391 11.70 -7.11 -37.19
CA ILE A 391 11.26 -5.76 -36.83
C ILE A 391 11.42 -5.50 -35.32
N ASP A 392 11.56 -4.23 -34.94
CA ASP A 392 11.51 -3.78 -33.56
C ASP A 392 10.07 -3.83 -33.01
N ARG A 393 9.71 -4.96 -32.39
CA ARG A 393 8.37 -5.21 -31.83
C ARG A 393 8.34 -5.51 -30.33
N PHE A 394 9.51 -5.62 -29.70
CA PHE A 394 9.64 -6.03 -28.32
C PHE A 394 9.87 -4.83 -27.41
N VAL A 395 9.15 -4.77 -26.31
CA VAL A 395 9.48 -3.88 -25.19
C VAL A 395 10.51 -4.53 -24.27
N GLU A 396 11.32 -3.73 -23.57
CA GLU A 396 12.33 -4.23 -22.63
C GLU A 396 11.72 -4.83 -21.36
N LYS A 397 10.59 -4.29 -20.91
CA LYS A 397 9.89 -4.72 -19.70
C LYS A 397 8.38 -4.77 -19.97
N ARG A 398 7.71 -5.72 -19.35
CA ARG A 398 6.25 -5.78 -19.35
C ARG A 398 5.73 -4.83 -18.27
N ASP A 399 4.86 -3.91 -18.67
CA ASP A 399 4.05 -3.11 -17.76
C ASP A 399 2.96 -4.01 -17.13
N PHE A 400 2.34 -4.87 -17.93
CA PHE A 400 1.38 -5.84 -17.40
C PHE A 400 1.89 -7.27 -17.68
N PRO A 401 1.96 -8.16 -16.68
CA PRO A 401 2.35 -9.55 -16.89
C PRO A 401 1.54 -10.25 -18.00
N GLU A 402 0.26 -9.89 -18.12
CA GLU A 402 -0.73 -10.38 -19.06
C GLU A 402 -0.44 -9.95 -20.50
N LEU A 403 0.16 -8.77 -20.69
CA LEU A 403 0.49 -8.27 -22.02
C LEU A 403 1.78 -8.92 -22.53
N PRO A 404 1.80 -9.41 -23.78
CA PRO A 404 3.03 -9.96 -24.35
C PRO A 404 4.09 -8.87 -24.54
N PHE A 405 5.36 -9.28 -24.55
CA PHE A 405 6.48 -8.40 -24.88
C PHE A 405 6.42 -7.89 -26.32
N SER A 406 5.89 -8.71 -27.25
CA SER A 406 5.73 -8.35 -28.66
C SER A 406 4.43 -7.58 -28.86
N ARG A 407 4.53 -6.28 -29.18
CA ARG A 407 3.40 -5.33 -29.20
C ARG A 407 3.29 -4.54 -30.50
N TYR A 408 3.50 -5.21 -31.62
CA TYR A 408 3.33 -4.60 -32.94
C TYR A 408 1.92 -4.88 -33.49
N LYS A 409 1.55 -4.28 -34.62
CA LYS A 409 0.26 -4.60 -35.25
C LYS A 409 0.18 -6.08 -35.65
N PRO A 410 -1.02 -6.68 -35.80
CA PRO A 410 -1.20 -8.01 -36.35
C PRO A 410 -0.46 -8.19 -37.69
N TYR A 411 0.21 -9.31 -37.87
CA TYR A 411 0.77 -9.72 -39.16
C TYR A 411 -0.35 -10.15 -40.11
N ASN A 412 -1.31 -10.94 -39.61
CA ASN A 412 -2.49 -11.34 -40.36
C ASN A 412 -3.72 -10.54 -39.93
N MET A 413 -3.91 -9.37 -40.55
CA MET A 413 -5.05 -8.49 -40.28
C MET A 413 -6.41 -9.16 -40.50
N GLN A 414 -6.53 -10.13 -41.41
CA GLN A 414 -7.79 -10.86 -41.59
C GLN A 414 -8.07 -11.81 -40.42
N ALA A 415 -7.05 -12.50 -39.91
CA ALA A 415 -7.24 -13.36 -38.74
C ALA A 415 -7.59 -12.53 -37.50
N TYR A 416 -6.95 -11.36 -37.33
CA TYR A 416 -7.31 -10.41 -36.28
C TYR A 416 -8.76 -9.91 -36.43
N LYS A 417 -9.20 -9.63 -37.67
CA LYS A 417 -10.59 -9.25 -37.94
C LYS A 417 -11.58 -10.34 -37.50
N GLU A 418 -11.31 -11.61 -37.82
CA GLU A 418 -12.18 -12.72 -37.37
C GLU A 418 -12.19 -12.88 -35.85
N PHE A 419 -11.04 -12.69 -35.18
CA PHE A 419 -10.97 -12.65 -33.72
C PHE A 419 -11.87 -11.57 -33.13
N VAL A 420 -11.75 -10.32 -33.60
CA VAL A 420 -12.55 -9.21 -33.07
C VAL A 420 -14.05 -9.48 -33.30
N LYS A 421 -14.42 -10.07 -34.44
CA LYS A 421 -15.82 -10.47 -34.68
C LYS A 421 -16.30 -11.53 -33.69
N ALA A 422 -15.51 -12.57 -33.46
CA ALA A 422 -15.85 -13.61 -32.49
C ALA A 422 -15.92 -13.07 -31.04
N LEU A 423 -15.04 -12.13 -30.70
CA LEU A 423 -15.04 -11.46 -29.41
C LEU A 423 -16.30 -10.61 -29.21
N VAL A 424 -16.70 -9.82 -30.22
CA VAL A 424 -17.88 -8.95 -30.12
C VAL A 424 -19.16 -9.76 -30.11
N GLU A 425 -19.29 -10.74 -31.01
CA GLU A 425 -20.38 -11.72 -31.06
C GLU A 425 -20.61 -12.38 -29.69
N ARG A 426 -19.55 -12.70 -28.96
CA ARG A 426 -19.66 -13.33 -27.64
C ARG A 426 -20.43 -12.47 -26.63
N TYR A 427 -20.46 -11.15 -26.81
CA TYR A 427 -20.95 -10.19 -25.81
C TYR A 427 -21.96 -9.16 -26.36
N ASP A 428 -22.49 -9.34 -27.57
CA ASP A 428 -23.38 -8.35 -28.20
C ASP A 428 -24.85 -8.46 -27.77
N GLY A 429 -25.26 -9.61 -27.23
CA GLY A 429 -26.59 -9.86 -26.69
C GLY A 429 -27.69 -9.98 -27.74
N ASP A 430 -27.37 -10.39 -28.97
CA ASP A 430 -28.37 -10.58 -30.01
C ASP A 430 -29.10 -11.96 -29.93
N GLY A 431 -28.65 -12.83 -29.03
CA GLY A 431 -29.16 -14.17 -28.78
C GLY A 431 -28.42 -15.28 -29.55
N PHE A 432 -27.41 -14.97 -30.34
CA PHE A 432 -26.62 -15.90 -31.14
C PHE A 432 -25.18 -15.98 -30.60
N ASN A 433 -24.75 -17.19 -30.20
CA ASN A 433 -23.43 -17.48 -29.59
C ASN A 433 -22.96 -16.59 -28.43
N ASP A 434 -23.87 -15.81 -27.85
CA ASP A 434 -23.65 -15.05 -26.65
C ASP A 434 -23.06 -15.88 -25.51
N MET A 435 -22.37 -15.18 -24.62
CA MET A 435 -22.01 -15.70 -23.31
C MET A 435 -23.26 -16.26 -22.59
N PRO A 436 -23.24 -17.52 -22.12
CA PRO A 436 -24.32 -18.05 -21.30
C PRO A 436 -24.58 -17.15 -20.09
N GLY A 437 -25.82 -16.72 -19.91
CA GLY A 437 -26.21 -15.83 -18.82
C GLY A 437 -25.87 -14.35 -19.04
N LEU A 438 -25.52 -13.93 -20.27
CA LEU A 438 -25.38 -12.52 -20.61
C LEU A 438 -26.71 -11.78 -20.41
N THR A 439 -26.72 -10.78 -19.53
CA THR A 439 -27.87 -9.92 -19.21
C THR A 439 -27.65 -8.47 -19.61
N LYS A 440 -26.38 -8.04 -19.73
CA LYS A 440 -25.98 -6.70 -20.14
C LYS A 440 -24.85 -6.79 -21.17
N PRO A 441 -25.13 -6.48 -22.45
CA PRO A 441 -24.13 -6.56 -23.51
C PRO A 441 -22.98 -5.57 -23.35
N ILE A 442 -21.81 -5.91 -23.89
CA ILE A 442 -20.69 -4.97 -24.02
C ILE A 442 -20.89 -4.15 -25.30
N LYS A 443 -21.24 -2.88 -25.12
CA LYS A 443 -21.46 -1.95 -26.24
C LYS A 443 -20.34 -0.94 -26.46
N TYR A 444 -19.24 -0.98 -25.69
CA TYR A 444 -18.18 0.03 -25.74
C TYR A 444 -16.82 -0.64 -25.77
N TRP A 445 -16.05 -0.34 -26.82
CA TRP A 445 -14.80 -1.01 -27.13
C TRP A 445 -13.70 0.01 -27.40
N GLU A 446 -12.62 -0.06 -26.63
CA GLU A 446 -11.42 0.75 -26.81
C GLU A 446 -10.36 -0.03 -27.60
N VAL A 447 -9.75 0.61 -28.60
CA VAL A 447 -8.72 -0.02 -29.43
C VAL A 447 -7.32 0.35 -28.94
N ILE A 448 -6.69 -0.57 -28.19
CA ILE A 448 -5.38 -0.41 -27.53
C ILE A 448 -5.40 0.68 -26.43
N ASN A 449 -4.49 0.64 -25.47
CA ASN A 449 -4.23 1.77 -24.57
C ASN A 449 -3.03 2.59 -25.05
N GLU A 450 -3.11 3.92 -25.01
CA GLU A 450 -1.96 4.83 -25.24
C GLU A 450 -1.04 4.46 -26.41
N PRO A 451 -1.58 4.30 -27.63
CA PRO A 451 -0.83 3.78 -28.78
C PRO A 451 0.33 4.67 -29.21
N SER A 452 0.34 5.95 -28.85
CA SER A 452 1.43 6.88 -29.14
C SER A 452 2.67 6.70 -28.25
N THR A 453 2.56 5.98 -27.13
CA THR A 453 3.66 5.81 -26.16
C THR A 453 4.90 5.20 -26.79
N GLY A 454 4.78 4.19 -27.64
CA GLY A 454 5.97 3.57 -28.25
C GLY A 454 6.81 4.53 -29.09
N ILE A 455 6.18 5.46 -29.81
CA ILE A 455 6.89 6.51 -30.55
C ILE A 455 7.50 7.54 -29.59
N ILE A 456 6.76 7.96 -28.57
CA ILE A 456 7.24 8.93 -27.57
C ILE A 456 8.47 8.37 -26.85
N CYS A 457 8.40 7.13 -26.34
CA CYS A 457 9.50 6.45 -25.67
C CYS A 457 10.73 6.30 -26.58
N LYS A 458 10.52 6.01 -27.87
CA LYS A 458 11.60 5.92 -28.85
C LYS A 458 12.33 7.25 -29.03
N PHE A 459 11.62 8.39 -29.03
CA PHE A 459 12.27 9.71 -29.04
C PHE A 459 13.09 9.97 -27.77
N GLU A 460 12.65 9.43 -26.63
CA GLU A 460 13.40 9.47 -25.37
C GLU A 460 14.52 8.43 -25.26
N GLY A 461 14.78 7.64 -26.31
CA GLY A 461 15.79 6.58 -26.30
C GLY A 461 15.42 5.35 -25.46
N LYS A 462 14.15 5.18 -25.11
CA LYS A 462 13.61 4.05 -24.33
C LYS A 462 12.93 3.04 -25.23
N ASN A 463 13.03 1.75 -24.88
CA ASN A 463 12.31 0.69 -25.55
C ASN A 463 11.12 0.18 -24.72
N ALA A 464 10.08 1.01 -24.63
CA ALA A 464 8.86 0.76 -23.86
C ALA A 464 7.61 1.23 -24.64
N GLY A 465 6.43 1.02 -24.08
CA GLY A 465 5.15 1.50 -24.64
C GLY A 465 4.14 0.40 -24.94
N PHE A 466 2.88 0.80 -25.07
CA PHE A 466 1.77 -0.13 -25.26
C PHE A 466 1.60 -0.60 -26.70
N PHE A 467 2.16 0.13 -27.67
CA PHE A 467 2.15 -0.21 -29.09
C PHE A 467 3.46 0.24 -29.74
N LYS A 468 4.10 -0.68 -30.48
CA LYS A 468 5.41 -0.44 -31.14
C LYS A 468 5.29 0.05 -32.60
N GLY A 469 4.08 0.03 -33.17
CA GLY A 469 3.81 0.53 -34.52
C GLY A 469 3.77 2.05 -34.61
N ASP A 470 3.84 2.55 -35.85
CA ASP A 470 3.66 3.97 -36.14
C ASP A 470 2.20 4.37 -36.33
N ALA A 471 1.96 5.61 -36.77
CA ALA A 471 0.61 6.13 -36.96
C ALA A 471 -0.16 5.38 -38.06
N GLU A 472 0.51 4.99 -39.15
CA GLU A 472 -0.02 4.14 -40.21
C GLU A 472 -0.41 2.76 -39.68
N ASP A 473 0.44 2.15 -38.87
CA ASP A 473 0.18 0.86 -38.25
C ASP A 473 -1.03 0.90 -37.30
N TYR A 474 -1.11 1.93 -36.44
CA TYR A 474 -2.24 2.10 -35.53
C TYR A 474 -3.54 2.41 -36.29
N PHE A 475 -3.48 3.24 -37.34
CA PHE A 475 -4.65 3.51 -38.19
C PHE A 475 -5.21 2.23 -38.84
N GLU A 476 -4.33 1.32 -39.28
CA GLU A 476 -4.74 0.04 -39.83
C GLU A 476 -5.46 -0.84 -38.78
N VAL A 477 -4.90 -0.92 -37.56
CA VAL A 477 -5.53 -1.63 -36.44
C VAL A 477 -6.88 -1.00 -36.08
N LEU A 478 -6.94 0.31 -35.89
CA LEU A 478 -8.16 1.05 -35.57
C LEU A 478 -9.25 0.81 -36.60
N LYS A 479 -8.91 0.94 -37.89
CA LYS A 479 -9.85 0.72 -38.99
C LYS A 479 -10.40 -0.70 -39.01
N VAL A 480 -9.52 -1.71 -38.95
CA VAL A 480 -9.95 -3.12 -39.02
C VAL A 480 -10.77 -3.50 -37.79
N THR A 481 -10.38 -3.03 -36.61
CA THR A 481 -11.13 -3.27 -35.36
C THR A 481 -12.52 -2.64 -35.44
N TYR A 482 -12.62 -1.40 -35.92
CA TYR A 482 -13.91 -0.73 -36.11
C TYR A 482 -14.82 -1.50 -37.08
N GLU A 483 -14.31 -1.86 -38.26
CA GLU A 483 -15.10 -2.60 -39.25
C GLU A 483 -15.54 -3.97 -38.71
N ALA A 484 -14.67 -4.67 -37.98
CA ALA A 484 -14.99 -5.93 -37.33
C ALA A 484 -16.11 -5.78 -36.30
N ILE A 485 -16.00 -4.79 -35.40
CA ILE A 485 -17.01 -4.50 -34.39
C ILE A 485 -18.35 -4.17 -35.06
N LYS A 486 -18.37 -3.27 -36.06
CA LYS A 486 -19.62 -2.89 -36.74
C LYS A 486 -20.25 -4.00 -37.57
N GLU A 487 -19.44 -4.95 -38.04
CA GLU A 487 -19.93 -6.14 -38.74
C GLU A 487 -20.65 -7.11 -37.79
N ALA A 488 -20.14 -7.28 -36.56
CA ALA A 488 -20.76 -8.11 -35.53
C ALA A 488 -21.93 -7.37 -34.86
N ASP A 489 -21.67 -6.19 -34.31
CA ASP A 489 -22.65 -5.35 -33.62
C ASP A 489 -22.65 -3.92 -34.17
N LYS A 490 -23.71 -3.57 -34.90
CA LYS A 490 -23.87 -2.23 -35.48
C LYS A 490 -24.08 -1.13 -34.44
N ASP A 491 -24.60 -1.49 -33.26
CA ASP A 491 -24.96 -0.55 -32.21
C ASP A 491 -23.80 -0.25 -31.25
N ALA A 492 -22.83 -1.17 -31.16
CA ALA A 492 -21.59 -0.99 -30.41
C ALA A 492 -20.84 0.30 -30.79
N LYS A 493 -20.11 0.89 -29.85
CA LYS A 493 -19.32 2.11 -29.98
C LYS A 493 -17.84 1.82 -29.87
N VAL A 494 -17.06 2.48 -30.72
CA VAL A 494 -15.60 2.30 -30.78
C VAL A 494 -14.88 3.58 -30.34
N LEU A 495 -13.96 3.43 -29.40
CA LEU A 495 -13.06 4.47 -28.92
C LEU A 495 -11.68 4.28 -29.57
N ASN A 496 -11.00 5.39 -29.86
CA ASN A 496 -9.54 5.31 -30.03
C ASN A 496 -8.90 4.89 -28.70
N GLY A 497 -7.71 4.31 -28.75
CA GLY A 497 -6.92 4.12 -27.55
C GLY A 497 -6.64 5.45 -26.86
N GLY A 498 -6.68 5.44 -25.53
CA GLY A 498 -6.51 6.63 -24.71
C GLY A 498 -5.32 7.46 -25.16
N MET A 499 -5.55 8.71 -25.56
CA MET A 499 -4.45 9.64 -25.75
C MET A 499 -3.83 9.92 -24.38
N VAL A 500 -2.51 9.76 -24.22
CA VAL A 500 -1.83 10.24 -23.00
C VAL A 500 -2.22 11.70 -22.70
N PRO A 501 -2.08 12.19 -21.45
CA PRO A 501 -2.31 13.60 -21.13
C PRO A 501 -1.70 14.52 -22.18
N LEU A 502 -2.47 15.48 -22.69
CA LEU A 502 -2.11 16.17 -23.94
C LEU A 502 -0.86 17.06 -23.72
N PRO A 503 0.22 16.88 -24.51
CA PRO A 503 1.41 17.72 -24.40
C PRO A 503 1.20 19.20 -24.70
N PRO A 504 2.11 20.08 -24.25
CA PRO A 504 2.09 21.49 -24.56
C PRO A 504 2.35 21.64 -26.06
N GLU A 505 2.10 22.82 -26.60
CA GLU A 505 2.12 22.97 -28.06
C GLU A 505 3.49 22.80 -28.72
N LYS A 506 4.59 22.84 -27.96
CA LYS A 506 5.97 22.82 -28.47
C LYS A 506 6.85 21.90 -27.62
N GLY A 507 7.71 21.14 -28.28
CA GLY A 507 8.69 20.23 -27.66
C GLY A 507 8.80 18.93 -28.45
N GLU A 508 9.89 18.19 -28.31
CA GLU A 508 10.12 16.94 -29.07
C GLU A 508 9.07 15.86 -28.74
N VAL A 509 8.64 15.77 -27.47
CA VAL A 509 7.54 14.90 -27.04
C VAL A 509 6.21 15.36 -27.64
N SER A 510 5.97 16.67 -27.71
CA SER A 510 4.81 17.25 -28.38
C SER A 510 4.80 16.91 -29.86
N ASP A 511 5.95 17.02 -30.54
CA ASP A 511 6.08 16.71 -31.97
C ASP A 511 5.80 15.22 -32.23
N GLY A 512 6.27 14.32 -31.37
CA GLY A 512 5.97 12.90 -31.43
C GLY A 512 4.48 12.58 -31.23
N PHE A 513 3.87 13.12 -30.16
CA PHE A 513 2.45 12.90 -29.85
C PHE A 513 1.51 13.50 -30.92
N TYR A 514 1.66 14.80 -31.20
CA TYR A 514 0.79 15.48 -32.16
C TYR A 514 1.06 14.99 -33.58
N GLY A 515 2.31 14.65 -33.93
CA GLY A 515 2.65 14.04 -35.21
C GLY A 515 1.93 12.71 -35.43
N PHE A 516 1.93 11.84 -34.42
CA PHE A 516 1.22 10.57 -34.46
C PHE A 516 -0.29 10.76 -34.69
N TRP A 517 -0.97 11.53 -33.84
CA TRP A 517 -2.42 11.68 -33.92
C TRP A 517 -2.88 12.50 -35.12
N ASN A 518 -2.14 13.55 -35.53
CA ASN A 518 -2.43 14.28 -36.76
C ASN A 518 -2.43 13.34 -37.96
N LYS A 519 -1.41 12.47 -38.05
CA LYS A 519 -1.28 11.52 -39.15
C LYS A 519 -2.43 10.52 -39.17
N VAL A 520 -2.81 9.96 -38.02
CA VAL A 520 -4.00 9.08 -37.90
C VAL A 520 -5.26 9.77 -38.42
N PHE A 521 -5.49 11.03 -38.03
CA PHE A 521 -6.68 11.77 -38.46
C PHE A 521 -6.63 12.21 -39.93
N GLU A 522 -5.47 12.59 -40.46
CA GLU A 522 -5.28 12.92 -41.88
C GLU A 522 -5.56 11.73 -42.81
N MET A 523 -5.29 10.51 -42.36
CA MET A 523 -5.66 9.27 -43.06
C MET A 523 -7.16 8.94 -42.95
N GLY A 524 -7.93 9.73 -42.19
CA GLY A 524 -9.35 9.55 -41.98
C GLY A 524 -9.72 8.73 -40.74
N GLY A 525 -8.82 8.62 -39.75
CA GLY A 525 -9.04 7.86 -38.51
C GLY A 525 -10.32 8.24 -37.76
N SER A 526 -10.75 9.52 -37.85
CA SER A 526 -11.99 9.97 -37.21
C SER A 526 -13.27 9.33 -37.74
N LYS A 527 -13.23 8.66 -38.90
CA LYS A 527 -14.35 7.87 -39.44
C LYS A 527 -14.52 6.52 -38.72
N TYR A 528 -13.47 6.05 -38.04
CA TYR A 528 -13.41 4.76 -37.36
C TYR A 528 -13.38 4.92 -35.83
N ILE A 529 -13.89 6.05 -35.35
CA ILE A 529 -14.00 6.39 -33.94
C ILE A 529 -15.41 6.94 -33.74
N ASP A 530 -16.18 6.36 -32.82
CA ASP A 530 -17.48 6.90 -32.43
C ASP A 530 -17.33 7.89 -31.27
N ILE A 531 -16.37 7.63 -30.37
CA ILE A 531 -16.13 8.38 -29.14
C ILE A 531 -14.63 8.67 -29.02
N VAL A 532 -14.24 9.93 -28.82
CA VAL A 532 -12.82 10.29 -28.69
C VAL A 532 -12.37 10.05 -27.26
N ASN A 533 -11.29 9.30 -27.09
CA ASN A 533 -10.74 8.96 -25.79
C ASN A 533 -9.42 9.69 -25.50
N PHE A 534 -9.26 10.18 -24.28
CA PHE A 534 -8.00 10.73 -23.76
C PHE A 534 -7.86 10.50 -22.25
N HIS A 535 -6.64 10.56 -21.75
CA HIS A 535 -6.27 10.49 -20.34
C HIS A 535 -5.88 11.88 -19.88
N SER A 536 -6.05 12.18 -18.60
CA SER A 536 -5.86 13.54 -18.14
C SER A 536 -5.54 13.64 -16.65
N PHE A 537 -4.83 14.71 -16.28
CA PHE A 537 -4.75 15.21 -14.91
C PHE A 537 -5.59 16.49 -14.71
N SER A 538 -6.16 17.03 -15.78
CA SER A 538 -6.98 18.25 -15.79
C SER A 538 -8.01 18.19 -16.93
N PRO A 539 -9.07 17.36 -16.81
CA PRO A 539 -9.99 17.03 -17.90
C PRO A 539 -10.60 18.24 -18.62
N TYR A 540 -10.87 19.32 -17.89
CA TYR A 540 -11.43 20.54 -18.45
C TYR A 540 -10.48 21.23 -19.44
N GLU A 541 -9.25 21.47 -19.02
CA GLU A 541 -8.23 22.13 -19.85
C GLU A 541 -7.86 21.26 -21.06
N ASP A 542 -7.73 19.94 -20.84
CA ASP A 542 -7.36 19.00 -21.89
C ASP A 542 -8.49 18.81 -22.92
N ALA A 543 -9.76 18.85 -22.52
CA ALA A 543 -10.88 18.81 -23.45
C ALA A 543 -10.89 20.03 -24.38
N ILE A 544 -10.62 21.23 -23.84
CA ILE A 544 -10.50 22.47 -24.63
C ILE A 544 -9.33 22.34 -25.60
N ARG A 545 -8.14 21.94 -25.11
CA ARG A 545 -6.95 21.76 -25.94
C ARG A 545 -7.18 20.73 -27.04
N LEU A 546 -7.82 19.62 -26.74
CA LEU A 546 -8.16 18.58 -27.71
C LEU A 546 -9.05 19.14 -28.83
N LYS A 547 -10.09 19.92 -28.49
CA LYS A 547 -10.95 20.57 -29.48
C LYS A 547 -10.20 21.61 -30.32
N GLU A 548 -9.33 22.41 -29.71
CA GLU A 548 -8.54 23.39 -30.44
C GLU A 548 -7.60 22.72 -31.45
N ARG A 549 -6.96 21.62 -31.06
CA ARG A 549 -5.98 20.92 -31.90
C ARG A 549 -6.61 20.01 -32.94
N PHE A 550 -7.61 19.23 -32.53
CA PHE A 550 -8.20 18.17 -33.36
C PHE A 550 -9.65 18.41 -33.75
N GLY A 551 -10.28 19.51 -33.32
CA GLY A 551 -11.70 19.77 -33.53
C GLY A 551 -12.14 19.70 -35.00
N LYS A 552 -11.28 20.08 -35.95
CA LYS A 552 -11.58 19.93 -37.39
C LYS A 552 -11.81 18.47 -37.82
N TYR A 553 -11.28 17.50 -37.08
CA TYR A 553 -11.41 16.06 -37.34
C TYR A 553 -12.49 15.39 -36.49
N VAL A 554 -12.69 15.85 -35.26
CA VAL A 554 -13.52 15.18 -34.25
C VAL A 554 -14.74 15.99 -33.77
N ALA A 555 -15.03 17.12 -34.40
CA ALA A 555 -16.19 17.95 -34.05
C ALA A 555 -17.48 17.14 -33.99
N GLY A 556 -18.25 17.36 -32.92
CA GLY A 556 -19.54 16.70 -32.69
C GLY A 556 -19.46 15.26 -32.20
N LYS A 557 -18.26 14.72 -31.95
CA LYS A 557 -18.09 13.43 -31.28
C LYS A 557 -18.01 13.64 -29.76
N PRO A 558 -18.60 12.74 -28.97
CA PRO A 558 -18.44 12.77 -27.52
C PRO A 558 -16.99 12.48 -27.12
N LEU A 559 -16.59 13.03 -25.97
CA LEU A 559 -15.26 12.83 -25.39
C LEU A 559 -15.36 11.98 -24.12
N TRP A 560 -14.47 11.02 -23.95
CA TRP A 560 -14.38 10.22 -22.72
C TRP A 560 -12.98 10.36 -22.13
N VAL A 561 -12.93 10.44 -20.79
CA VAL A 561 -11.69 10.42 -20.03
C VAL A 561 -11.55 9.06 -19.36
N THR A 562 -10.79 8.14 -19.96
CA THR A 562 -10.74 6.74 -19.48
C THR A 562 -9.67 6.48 -18.43
N GLU A 563 -8.84 7.47 -18.12
CA GLU A 563 -7.93 7.48 -16.98
C GLU A 563 -7.82 8.92 -16.46
N PHE A 564 -8.16 9.11 -15.18
CA PHE A 564 -8.09 10.38 -14.48
C PHE A 564 -7.56 10.21 -13.05
N SER A 565 -6.57 11.03 -12.72
CA SER A 565 -6.09 11.29 -11.37
C SER A 565 -5.92 12.79 -11.16
N ALA A 566 -5.96 13.23 -9.91
CA ALA A 566 -5.66 14.61 -9.57
C ALA A 566 -4.89 14.68 -8.25
N THR A 567 -4.13 15.77 -8.09
CA THR A 567 -3.28 16.02 -6.92
C THR A 567 -4.06 16.41 -5.66
N ASP A 568 -5.28 16.94 -5.83
CA ASP A 568 -6.06 17.52 -4.75
C ASP A 568 -7.57 17.49 -5.05
N GLU A 569 -8.37 17.76 -4.01
CA GLU A 569 -9.83 17.74 -4.07
C GLU A 569 -10.45 18.76 -5.06
N TYR A 570 -9.79 19.91 -5.28
CA TYR A 570 -10.33 20.97 -6.12
C TYR A 570 -10.21 20.61 -7.59
N ARG A 571 -9.11 19.96 -7.97
CA ARG A 571 -8.88 19.44 -9.32
C ARG A 571 -9.86 18.31 -9.66
N TYR A 572 -10.21 17.46 -8.70
CA TYR A 572 -11.30 16.49 -8.86
C TYR A 572 -12.64 17.16 -9.16
N VAL A 573 -12.99 18.22 -8.42
CA VAL A 573 -14.25 18.97 -8.63
C VAL A 573 -14.21 19.76 -9.93
N GLU A 574 -13.06 20.34 -10.28
CA GLU A 574 -12.86 21.07 -11.55
C GLU A 574 -13.04 20.18 -12.78
N ALA A 575 -12.76 18.88 -12.67
CA ALA A 575 -13.03 17.92 -13.75
C ALA A 575 -14.49 17.94 -14.21
N SER A 576 -15.45 18.28 -13.33
CA SER A 576 -16.86 18.42 -13.70
C SER A 576 -17.13 19.51 -14.76
N LYS A 577 -16.27 20.54 -14.88
CA LYS A 577 -16.39 21.55 -15.94
C LYS A 577 -16.24 20.93 -17.33
N SER A 578 -15.48 19.83 -17.44
CA SER A 578 -15.24 19.14 -18.71
C SER A 578 -16.53 18.57 -19.33
N PHE A 579 -17.57 18.30 -18.51
CA PHE A 579 -18.87 17.90 -19.03
C PHE A 579 -19.51 18.99 -19.90
N GLY A 580 -19.36 20.27 -19.54
CA GLY A 580 -19.78 21.40 -20.38
C GLY A 580 -18.95 21.53 -21.66
N GLU A 581 -17.79 20.89 -21.71
CA GLU A 581 -16.95 20.76 -22.88
C GLU A 581 -17.22 19.47 -23.68
N GLY A 582 -18.32 18.76 -23.42
CA GLY A 582 -18.70 17.58 -24.20
C GLY A 582 -17.96 16.29 -23.81
N VAL A 583 -17.28 16.30 -22.66
CA VAL A 583 -16.95 15.04 -21.97
C VAL A 583 -18.25 14.39 -21.50
N GLU A 584 -18.38 13.08 -21.68
CA GLU A 584 -19.56 12.34 -21.22
C GLU A 584 -19.29 11.45 -20.01
N ARG A 585 -18.05 10.96 -19.86
CA ARG A 585 -17.64 10.03 -18.80
C ARG A 585 -16.19 10.24 -18.36
N ILE A 586 -15.94 10.00 -17.08
CA ILE A 586 -14.61 10.07 -16.44
C ILE A 586 -14.36 8.79 -15.63
N PHE A 587 -13.18 8.20 -15.76
CA PHE A 587 -12.79 6.98 -15.06
C PHE A 587 -11.61 7.24 -14.11
N TYR A 588 -11.78 6.92 -12.83
CA TYR A 588 -10.74 7.06 -11.81
C TYR A 588 -9.76 5.89 -11.86
N THR A 589 -8.48 6.17 -11.57
CA THR A 589 -7.40 5.17 -11.66
C THR A 589 -6.94 4.63 -10.30
N ALA A 590 -7.11 5.37 -9.21
CA ALA A 590 -6.57 5.01 -7.90
C ALA A 590 -7.56 5.28 -6.78
N TYR A 591 -7.96 4.22 -6.07
CA TYR A 591 -8.84 4.32 -4.91
C TYR A 591 -8.02 4.36 -3.61
N ARG A 592 -7.04 3.46 -3.45
CA ARG A 592 -6.15 3.39 -2.29
C ARG A 592 -4.68 3.42 -2.71
N ALA A 593 -3.85 4.10 -1.94
CA ALA A 593 -2.40 4.09 -2.13
C ALA A 593 -1.82 2.73 -1.72
N PHE A 594 -0.84 2.24 -2.48
CA PHE A 594 -0.09 1.02 -2.17
C PHE A 594 1.39 1.20 -2.52
N PRO A 595 2.33 0.67 -1.72
CA PRO A 595 3.73 1.10 -1.75
C PRO A 595 4.45 0.92 -3.09
N GLU A 596 3.95 0.03 -3.94
CA GLU A 596 4.49 -0.31 -5.24
C GLU A 596 3.86 0.48 -6.40
N ALA A 597 2.88 1.35 -6.12
CA ALA A 597 2.18 2.14 -7.12
C ALA A 597 3.09 3.24 -7.72
N PRO A 598 2.92 3.56 -9.01
CA PRO A 598 3.40 4.81 -9.60
C PRO A 598 3.01 6.05 -8.78
N GLU A 599 3.89 7.06 -8.75
CA GLU A 599 3.71 8.28 -7.96
C GLU A 599 2.39 9.00 -8.27
N ASP A 600 1.99 9.07 -9.54
CA ASP A 600 0.73 9.67 -9.97
C ASP A 600 -0.51 8.93 -9.43
N LEU A 601 -0.44 7.60 -9.27
CA LEU A 601 -1.50 6.81 -8.64
C LEU A 601 -1.50 6.95 -7.11
N ILE A 602 -0.33 7.10 -6.48
CA ILE A 602 -0.22 7.39 -5.04
C ILE A 602 -0.81 8.77 -4.73
N THR A 603 -0.40 9.78 -5.50
CA THR A 603 -0.88 11.15 -5.40
C THR A 603 -2.39 11.19 -5.69
N GLY A 604 -2.81 10.51 -6.75
CA GLY A 604 -4.20 10.41 -7.18
C GLY A 604 -5.11 9.61 -6.25
N SER A 605 -4.58 8.78 -5.35
CA SER A 605 -5.40 7.89 -4.53
C SER A 605 -6.34 8.68 -3.61
N LEU A 606 -7.54 8.15 -3.43
CA LEU A 606 -8.54 8.75 -2.54
C LEU A 606 -8.33 8.33 -1.08
N ILE A 607 -7.71 7.17 -0.85
CA ILE A 607 -7.35 6.62 0.45
C ILE A 607 -5.82 6.53 0.53
N ASP A 608 -5.23 6.93 1.65
CA ASP A 608 -3.78 6.82 1.91
C ASP A 608 -3.34 5.37 2.22
N PHE A 609 -2.05 5.19 2.53
CA PHE A 609 -1.46 3.86 2.79
C PHE A 609 -1.98 3.24 4.08
N GLU A 610 -2.38 4.09 5.04
CA GLU A 610 -2.91 3.76 6.34
C GLU A 610 -4.42 3.43 6.29
N GLY A 611 -5.05 3.60 5.13
CA GLY A 611 -6.46 3.32 4.92
C GLY A 611 -7.39 4.47 5.32
N ASN A 612 -6.87 5.69 5.52
CA ASN A 612 -7.66 6.87 5.81
C ASN A 612 -8.14 7.55 4.51
N PRO A 613 -9.40 7.98 4.43
CA PRO A 613 -9.89 8.78 3.33
C PRO A 613 -9.25 10.18 3.31
N LYS A 614 -8.66 10.57 2.18
CA LYS A 614 -8.16 11.94 1.93
C LYS A 614 -9.32 12.89 1.68
N ARG A 615 -9.06 14.20 1.67
CA ARG A 615 -10.11 15.18 1.31
C ARG A 615 -10.66 15.00 -0.11
N SER A 616 -9.81 14.52 -1.03
CA SER A 616 -10.20 14.13 -2.39
C SER A 616 -11.23 13.00 -2.42
N TYR A 617 -11.21 12.06 -1.46
CA TYR A 617 -12.24 11.03 -1.33
C TYR A 617 -13.63 11.64 -1.17
N TYR A 618 -13.77 12.57 -0.23
CA TYR A 618 -15.05 13.23 0.05
C TYR A 618 -15.50 14.07 -1.15
N ALA A 619 -14.57 14.75 -1.81
CA ALA A 619 -14.85 15.50 -3.03
C ALA A 619 -15.37 14.63 -4.17
N VAL A 620 -14.71 13.51 -4.45
CA VAL A 620 -15.16 12.56 -5.49
C VAL A 620 -16.50 11.96 -5.12
N LYS A 621 -16.67 11.48 -3.88
CA LYS A 621 -17.92 10.85 -3.45
C LYS A 621 -19.10 11.82 -3.47
N THR A 622 -18.89 13.06 -3.02
CA THR A 622 -19.89 14.14 -3.09
C THR A 622 -20.26 14.44 -4.54
N MET A 623 -19.27 14.59 -5.42
CA MET A 623 -19.49 14.85 -6.85
C MET A 623 -20.30 13.72 -7.50
N ASN A 624 -19.98 12.46 -7.24
CA ASN A 624 -20.69 11.31 -7.79
C ASN A 624 -22.15 11.27 -7.33
N ILE A 625 -22.43 11.62 -6.07
CA ILE A 625 -23.80 11.67 -5.53
C ILE A 625 -24.61 12.80 -6.17
N ILE A 626 -24.02 13.99 -6.29
CA ILE A 626 -24.76 15.19 -6.70
C ILE A 626 -24.95 15.24 -8.22
N ILE A 627 -23.90 14.97 -9.00
CA ILE A 627 -23.93 15.13 -10.46
C ILE A 627 -23.69 13.83 -11.24
N GLY A 628 -23.43 12.69 -10.59
CA GLY A 628 -23.08 11.44 -11.27
C GLY A 628 -24.10 10.88 -12.26
N ASN A 629 -25.34 11.37 -12.22
CA ASN A 629 -26.43 11.00 -13.13
C ASN A 629 -27.10 12.22 -13.79
N PHE A 630 -26.34 13.26 -14.13
CA PHE A 630 -26.93 14.41 -14.82
C PHE A 630 -27.46 14.05 -16.21
N ASP A 631 -28.59 14.64 -16.59
CA ASP A 631 -29.21 14.54 -17.91
C ASP A 631 -28.61 15.57 -18.88
N GLU A 632 -28.46 16.81 -18.41
CA GLU A 632 -28.03 17.96 -19.19
C GLU A 632 -27.05 18.81 -18.37
N VAL A 633 -26.10 19.44 -19.05
CA VAL A 633 -25.15 20.40 -18.48
C VAL A 633 -25.11 21.64 -19.36
N GLU A 634 -25.14 22.81 -18.73
CA GLU A 634 -25.06 24.12 -19.37
C GLU A 634 -23.95 24.94 -18.70
N LYS A 635 -22.97 25.37 -19.49
CA LYS A 635 -21.95 26.33 -19.06
C LYS A 635 -22.54 27.74 -19.11
N LEU A 636 -22.78 28.35 -17.96
CA LEU A 636 -23.30 29.72 -17.86
C LEU A 636 -22.16 30.75 -17.85
N SER A 637 -21.05 30.40 -17.19
CA SER A 637 -19.77 31.11 -17.25
C SER A 637 -18.63 30.15 -16.91
N ASP A 638 -17.36 30.59 -16.97
CA ASP A 638 -16.23 29.76 -16.53
C ASP A 638 -16.27 29.39 -15.03
N ALA A 639 -17.02 30.15 -14.22
CA ALA A 639 -17.16 29.94 -12.79
C ALA A 639 -18.55 29.39 -12.39
N LEU A 640 -19.46 29.13 -13.34
CA LEU A 640 -20.83 28.69 -13.04
C LEU A 640 -21.33 27.70 -14.09
N TYR A 641 -21.62 26.48 -13.63
CA TYR A 641 -22.18 25.42 -14.44
C TYR A 641 -23.51 24.97 -13.85
N LYS A 642 -24.48 24.72 -14.71
CA LYS A 642 -25.82 24.28 -14.34
C LYS A 642 -26.03 22.86 -14.88
N PHE A 643 -26.26 21.93 -13.97
CA PHE A 643 -26.60 20.55 -14.27
C PHE A 643 -28.08 20.32 -13.97
N LYS A 644 -28.74 19.58 -14.85
CA LYS A 644 -30.06 19.02 -14.58
C LYS A 644 -29.86 17.56 -14.22
N VAL A 645 -30.26 17.19 -13.00
CA VAL A 645 -30.07 15.85 -12.45
C VAL A 645 -31.45 15.33 -12.05
N ASN A 646 -32.04 14.49 -12.90
CA ASN A 646 -33.44 14.10 -12.78
C ASN A 646 -34.36 15.35 -12.73
N ASP A 647 -35.16 15.48 -11.67
CA ASP A 647 -36.05 16.63 -11.46
C ASP A 647 -35.41 17.76 -10.62
N MET A 648 -34.09 17.72 -10.39
CA MET A 648 -33.34 18.74 -9.65
C MET A 648 -32.43 19.54 -10.58
N ILE A 649 -32.19 20.80 -10.19
CA ILE A 649 -31.17 21.65 -10.82
C ILE A 649 -30.03 21.83 -9.82
N VAL A 650 -28.82 21.48 -10.24
CA VAL A 650 -27.59 21.65 -9.48
C VAL A 650 -26.75 22.73 -10.16
N TYR A 651 -26.34 23.73 -9.41
CA TYR A 651 -25.34 24.69 -9.84
C TYR A 651 -24.02 24.37 -9.16
N VAL A 652 -22.93 24.31 -9.91
CA VAL A 652 -21.57 24.21 -9.37
C VAL A 652 -20.90 25.57 -9.58
N VAL A 653 -20.42 26.17 -8.49
CA VAL A 653 -19.98 27.57 -8.45
C VAL A 653 -18.54 27.64 -7.95
N TRP A 654 -17.66 28.35 -8.67
CA TRP A 654 -16.25 28.59 -8.31
C TRP A 654 -15.96 30.09 -8.13
N SER A 655 -16.92 30.86 -7.61
CA SER A 655 -16.84 32.33 -7.50
C SER A 655 -17.46 32.81 -6.20
N SER A 656 -16.90 33.89 -5.66
CA SER A 656 -17.44 34.65 -4.52
C SER A 656 -18.36 35.81 -4.94
N ASP A 657 -18.60 35.96 -6.25
CA ASP A 657 -19.46 37.01 -6.80
C ASP A 657 -20.92 36.79 -6.42
N GLN A 658 -21.47 37.70 -5.62
CA GLN A 658 -22.84 37.59 -5.13
C GLN A 658 -23.88 37.90 -6.22
N GLU A 659 -23.51 38.52 -7.35
CA GLU A 659 -24.43 38.76 -8.47
C GLU A 659 -24.93 37.44 -9.09
N ILE A 660 -24.16 36.35 -8.95
CA ILE A 660 -24.57 34.99 -9.34
C ILE A 660 -25.84 34.54 -8.61
N LEU A 661 -26.12 35.10 -7.42
CA LEU A 661 -27.29 34.75 -6.63
C LEU A 661 -28.59 35.37 -7.16
N GLU A 662 -28.52 36.32 -8.11
CA GLU A 662 -29.70 36.91 -8.72
C GLU A 662 -30.52 35.85 -9.49
N GLY A 663 -31.72 35.54 -8.99
CA GLY A 663 -32.64 34.57 -9.58
C GLY A 663 -32.75 33.24 -8.85
N PHE A 664 -32.00 33.03 -7.76
CA PHE A 664 -32.27 31.93 -6.83
C PHE A 664 -33.43 32.31 -5.89
N GLU A 665 -34.45 31.45 -5.81
CA GLU A 665 -35.64 31.67 -4.98
C GLU A 665 -35.98 30.41 -4.17
N GLY A 666 -36.66 30.61 -3.03
CA GLY A 666 -37.14 29.51 -2.19
C GLY A 666 -36.03 28.81 -1.39
N LYS A 667 -36.26 27.53 -1.04
CA LYS A 667 -35.31 26.72 -0.30
C LYS A 667 -34.30 26.06 -1.22
N LEU A 668 -33.04 26.14 -0.83
CA LEU A 668 -31.89 25.57 -1.53
C LEU A 668 -31.12 24.65 -0.60
N LEU A 669 -30.56 23.58 -1.15
CA LEU A 669 -29.55 22.78 -0.46
C LEU A 669 -28.17 23.23 -0.94
N VAL A 670 -27.37 23.78 -0.04
CA VAL A 670 -26.01 24.23 -0.34
C VAL A 670 -25.04 23.22 0.25
N VAL A 671 -24.18 22.68 -0.60
CA VAL A 671 -23.24 21.60 -0.25
C VAL A 671 -21.83 22.05 -0.60
N ASP A 672 -20.89 21.92 0.33
CA ASP A 672 -19.48 22.08 -0.02
C ASP A 672 -18.91 20.82 -0.68
N ILE A 673 -17.65 20.88 -1.09
CA ILE A 673 -17.02 19.74 -1.77
C ILE A 673 -16.82 18.53 -0.85
N THR A 674 -16.93 18.68 0.48
CA THR A 674 -16.73 17.60 1.45
C THR A 674 -18.05 17.03 1.99
N ALA A 675 -19.17 17.27 1.30
CA ALA A 675 -20.52 16.84 1.65
C ALA A 675 -21.20 17.59 2.81
N HIS A 676 -20.59 18.63 3.39
CA HIS A 676 -21.30 19.43 4.40
C HIS A 676 -22.45 20.18 3.73
N ALA A 677 -23.67 19.86 4.13
CA ALA A 677 -24.87 20.27 3.43
C ALA A 677 -25.83 21.02 4.36
N ASN A 678 -26.34 22.17 3.91
CA ASN A 678 -27.29 22.98 4.66
C ASN A 678 -28.49 23.35 3.79
N LEU A 679 -29.69 23.07 4.31
CA LEU A 679 -30.93 23.54 3.71
C LEU A 679 -31.21 24.98 4.19
N ILE A 680 -31.15 25.95 3.28
CA ILE A 680 -31.30 27.38 3.60
C ILE A 680 -32.31 28.05 2.68
N GLU A 681 -32.84 29.20 3.10
CA GLU A 681 -33.59 30.09 2.21
C GLU A 681 -32.59 30.84 1.30
N ALA A 682 -32.92 31.01 0.02
CA ALA A 682 -32.05 31.64 -0.98
C ALA A 682 -31.52 33.00 -0.54
N GLU A 683 -32.34 33.81 0.14
CA GLU A 683 -31.95 35.14 0.67
C GLU A 683 -30.81 35.09 1.72
N LYS A 684 -30.56 33.92 2.31
CA LYS A 684 -29.50 33.71 3.31
C LYS A 684 -28.20 33.18 2.70
N LEU A 685 -28.22 32.78 1.44
CA LEU A 685 -27.04 32.24 0.75
C LEU A 685 -25.98 33.33 0.61
N LYS A 686 -24.73 32.96 0.90
CA LYS A 686 -23.55 33.80 0.67
C LYS A 686 -22.48 32.95 0.02
N LEU A 687 -21.95 33.42 -1.11
CA LEU A 687 -20.86 32.72 -1.80
C LEU A 687 -19.51 33.06 -1.18
N GLY A 688 -18.63 32.05 -1.09
CA GLY A 688 -17.25 32.17 -0.65
C GLY A 688 -16.26 31.96 -1.79
N SER A 689 -14.96 31.87 -1.47
CA SER A 689 -13.90 31.61 -2.45
C SER A 689 -13.73 30.13 -2.82
N LEU A 690 -14.34 29.23 -2.05
CA LEU A 690 -14.28 27.78 -2.28
C LEU A 690 -15.45 27.32 -3.15
N PRO A 691 -15.26 26.27 -3.96
CA PRO A 691 -16.33 25.74 -4.78
C PRO A 691 -17.48 25.15 -3.94
N VAL A 692 -18.70 25.34 -4.42
CA VAL A 692 -19.92 24.84 -3.76
C VAL A 692 -20.92 24.32 -4.80
N TYR A 693 -21.73 23.36 -4.37
CA TYR A 693 -22.92 22.91 -5.08
C TYR A 693 -24.15 23.61 -4.48
N ILE A 694 -24.99 24.20 -5.33
CA ILE A 694 -26.29 24.78 -4.94
C ILE A 694 -27.37 23.98 -5.65
N VAL A 695 -28.16 23.25 -4.88
CA VAL A 695 -29.20 22.37 -5.41
C VAL A 695 -30.58 22.97 -5.16
N SER A 696 -31.35 23.09 -6.23
CA SER A 696 -32.72 23.56 -6.28
C SER A 696 -33.63 22.43 -6.73
N GLY A 697 -34.76 22.24 -6.06
CA GLY A 697 -35.73 21.20 -6.39
C GLY A 697 -36.87 21.13 -5.39
N ASP A 698 -37.72 20.11 -5.54
CA ASP A 698 -38.77 19.82 -4.56
C ASP A 698 -38.17 19.57 -3.16
N GLU A 699 -38.79 20.14 -2.12
CA GLU A 699 -38.26 20.09 -0.75
C GLU A 699 -38.08 18.65 -0.24
N LYS A 700 -38.92 17.70 -0.67
CA LYS A 700 -38.78 16.29 -0.30
C LYS A 700 -37.50 15.70 -0.90
N LYS A 701 -37.22 15.98 -2.17
CA LYS A 701 -36.01 15.52 -2.86
C LYS A 701 -34.74 16.15 -2.30
N LEU A 702 -34.78 17.45 -1.95
CA LEU A 702 -33.66 18.11 -1.28
C LEU A 702 -33.35 17.46 0.09
N LYS A 703 -34.38 17.03 0.83
CA LYS A 703 -34.19 16.30 2.09
C LYS A 703 -33.67 14.87 1.90
N GLU A 704 -34.10 14.18 0.84
CA GLU A 704 -33.57 12.88 0.46
C GLU A 704 -32.07 12.98 0.12
N LEU A 705 -31.68 13.97 -0.70
CA LEU A 705 -30.29 14.26 -1.02
C LEU A 705 -29.46 14.68 0.21
N LEU A 706 -30.00 15.56 1.06
CA LEU A 706 -29.36 15.93 2.33
C LEU A 706 -29.08 14.70 3.19
N SER A 707 -30.02 13.74 3.28
CA SER A 707 -29.80 12.51 4.05
C SER A 707 -28.68 11.65 3.47
N LEU A 708 -28.52 11.60 2.14
CA LEU A 708 -27.42 10.88 1.48
C LEU A 708 -26.07 11.59 1.68
N LEU A 709 -26.06 12.92 1.75
CA LEU A 709 -24.83 13.69 1.96
C LEU A 709 -24.39 13.66 3.44
N GLU A 710 -25.35 13.68 4.36
CA GLU A 710 -25.07 13.43 5.78
C GLU A 710 -24.47 12.04 6.01
N ASP A 711 -24.59 11.06 5.11
CA ASP A 711 -23.89 9.77 5.21
C ASP A 711 -22.41 9.92 4.91
N VAL A 712 -22.12 10.67 3.86
CA VAL A 712 -20.76 10.99 3.47
C VAL A 712 -20.12 11.87 4.53
N GLU A 713 -20.86 12.77 5.19
CA GLU A 713 -20.38 13.56 6.32
C GLU A 713 -20.15 12.73 7.60
N ARG A 714 -20.97 11.69 7.84
CA ARG A 714 -20.83 10.78 8.99
C ARG A 714 -19.69 9.78 8.84
N LEU A 715 -19.19 9.57 7.61
CA LEU A 715 -17.89 9.00 7.31
C LEU A 715 -16.91 10.20 7.32
N PRO A 716 -16.18 10.50 8.38
CA PRO A 716 -15.84 11.89 8.70
C PRO A 716 -14.94 12.58 7.65
N PRO A 717 -15.38 13.65 6.96
CA PRO A 717 -14.49 14.74 6.60
C PRO A 717 -14.29 15.55 7.88
N GLN A 718 -13.39 15.12 8.75
CA GLN A 718 -12.94 15.99 9.84
C GLN A 718 -11.59 16.56 9.47
N ASP A 719 -11.65 17.81 9.01
CA ASP A 719 -10.61 18.77 9.32
C ASP A 719 -10.17 18.57 10.77
N MET A 720 -8.85 18.58 10.92
CA MET A 720 -8.16 18.52 12.18
C MET A 720 -8.74 19.55 13.17
N GLY A 721 -9.39 19.05 14.21
CA GLY A 721 -9.69 19.83 15.40
C GLY A 721 -11.16 19.80 15.80
N ASP A 722 -11.57 18.77 16.55
CA ASP A 722 -12.16 18.96 17.89
C ASP A 722 -12.54 17.65 18.60
N ASP A 723 -12.46 16.47 17.95
CA ASP A 723 -12.69 15.18 18.64
C ASP A 723 -11.51 14.66 19.49
N ILE A 724 -10.43 15.44 19.62
CA ILE A 724 -9.42 15.25 20.67
C ILE A 724 -10.00 15.56 22.08
N LYS A 725 -11.22 16.10 22.20
CA LYS A 725 -11.75 16.56 23.51
C LYS A 725 -12.65 15.61 24.29
N LYS A 726 -12.83 14.33 23.91
CA LYS A 726 -13.60 13.41 24.79
C LYS A 726 -12.99 12.05 25.13
N ASN A 727 -11.73 11.84 24.79
CA ASN A 727 -10.70 11.37 25.71
C ASN A 727 -9.39 11.40 24.91
N PRO A 728 -8.53 12.40 25.13
CA PRO A 728 -7.25 12.43 24.44
C PRO A 728 -6.51 11.14 24.81
N VAL A 729 -6.07 10.36 23.83
CA VAL A 729 -4.69 9.92 23.95
C VAL A 729 -3.95 11.24 23.83
N GLU A 730 -3.55 11.82 24.97
CA GLU A 730 -2.61 12.92 24.95
C GLU A 730 -1.46 12.42 24.10
N ILE A 731 -1.32 12.92 22.87
CA ILE A 731 -0.02 12.93 22.22
C ILE A 731 0.83 13.65 23.26
N PRO A 732 1.77 12.98 23.93
CA PRO A 732 2.54 13.65 24.96
C PRO A 732 3.13 14.88 24.29
N GLU A 733 3.00 16.06 24.89
CA GLU A 733 3.84 17.19 24.48
C GLU A 733 5.25 16.64 24.28
N ALA A 734 5.89 16.99 23.17
CA ALA A 734 7.21 16.47 22.85
C ALA A 734 8.14 16.62 24.08
N PHE A 735 8.45 15.51 24.73
CA PHE A 735 9.20 15.49 25.99
C PHE A 735 10.57 14.85 25.81
N ALA A 736 10.75 14.02 24.77
CA ALA A 736 12.02 13.40 24.46
C ALA A 736 12.92 14.39 23.70
N PHE A 737 13.41 15.42 24.40
CA PHE A 737 14.26 16.50 23.85
C PHE A 737 15.59 16.02 23.26
N ARG A 738 15.96 14.77 23.51
CA ARG A 738 17.23 14.14 23.06
C ARG A 738 17.06 13.25 21.83
N PHE A 739 15.83 13.13 21.31
CA PHE A 739 15.47 12.17 20.26
C PHE A 739 14.75 12.85 19.11
N GLY A 740 15.16 12.50 17.89
CA GLY A 740 14.57 12.94 16.63
C GLY A 740 14.26 11.80 15.69
N GLY A 741 13.33 12.02 14.77
CA GLY A 741 13.11 11.17 13.60
C GLY A 741 13.76 11.80 12.37
N TRP A 742 14.38 11.00 11.51
CA TRP A 742 14.75 11.46 10.16
C TRP A 742 13.99 10.64 9.12
N GLY A 743 13.44 11.31 8.10
CA GLY A 743 12.65 10.65 7.06
C GLY A 743 13.54 9.94 6.05
N HIS A 744 13.24 8.68 5.68
CA HIS A 744 13.98 7.96 4.66
C HIS A 744 13.04 7.24 3.69
N LYS A 745 13.29 7.42 2.38
CA LYS A 745 12.77 6.69 1.18
C LYS A 745 11.24 6.50 0.99
N HIS A 746 10.44 6.48 2.04
CA HIS A 746 9.04 6.05 2.03
C HIS A 746 8.11 6.95 2.87
N ASP A 747 8.65 7.77 3.78
CA ASP A 747 7.91 8.85 4.45
C ASP A 747 8.86 10.00 4.84
N GLU A 748 8.85 11.07 4.05
CA GLU A 748 9.70 12.26 4.24
C GLU A 748 9.42 12.99 5.57
N TYR A 749 8.25 12.77 6.18
CA TYR A 749 7.83 13.42 7.43
C TYR A 749 7.61 12.43 8.59
N ALA A 750 8.27 11.27 8.53
CA ALA A 750 8.17 10.25 9.57
C ALA A 750 8.39 10.85 10.97
N TYR A 751 7.44 10.62 11.89
CA TYR A 751 7.45 11.16 13.24
C TYR A 751 7.05 10.11 14.28
N THR A 752 7.86 9.98 15.33
CA THR A 752 7.53 9.17 16.51
C THR A 752 6.89 10.06 17.59
N PRO A 753 5.64 9.80 18.02
CA PRO A 753 5.00 10.55 19.09
C PRO A 753 5.88 10.67 20.35
N GLY A 754 6.02 11.90 20.85
CA GLY A 754 6.83 12.24 22.03
C GLY A 754 8.26 12.68 21.70
N TYR A 755 8.77 12.43 20.48
CA TYR A 755 10.06 12.95 20.02
C TYR A 755 9.98 14.47 19.84
N ARG A 756 11.09 15.16 20.12
CA ARG A 756 11.16 16.61 19.96
C ARG A 756 11.52 17.05 18.56
N TRP A 757 12.29 16.26 17.84
CA TRP A 757 12.89 16.70 16.59
C TRP A 757 12.38 15.87 15.41
N MET A 758 12.27 16.52 14.26
CA MET A 758 12.14 15.87 12.96
C MET A 758 13.12 16.48 11.97
N LYS A 759 13.73 15.64 11.15
CA LYS A 759 14.57 16.04 10.01
C LYS A 759 13.94 15.46 8.74
N PRO A 760 13.10 16.24 8.03
CA PRO A 760 12.62 15.84 6.71
C PRO A 760 13.81 15.68 5.76
N HIS A 761 13.98 14.51 5.15
CA HIS A 761 15.14 14.21 4.32
C HIS A 761 14.73 13.51 3.01
N PRO A 762 15.05 14.08 1.83
CA PRO A 762 15.89 15.25 1.62
C PRO A 762 15.22 16.57 2.02
N GLY A 763 13.92 16.57 2.29
CA GLY A 763 13.19 17.72 2.78
C GLY A 763 12.85 18.71 1.67
N PRO A 764 11.84 19.58 1.89
CA PRO A 764 11.36 20.47 0.85
C PRO A 764 12.25 21.72 0.68
N PHE A 765 13.30 21.91 1.50
CA PHE A 765 14.08 23.15 1.57
C PHE A 765 15.19 23.21 0.51
N ASN A 766 14.80 23.04 -0.76
CA ASN A 766 15.73 22.85 -1.85
C ASN A 766 15.61 23.94 -2.91
N ARG A 767 16.68 24.68 -3.10
CA ARG A 767 16.77 25.79 -4.05
C ARG A 767 16.45 25.37 -5.49
N TYR A 768 16.61 24.09 -5.83
CA TYR A 768 16.46 23.57 -7.19
C TYR A 768 15.06 23.81 -7.75
N PHE A 769 14.04 23.62 -6.90
CA PHE A 769 12.66 23.87 -7.29
C PHE A 769 12.07 25.16 -6.70
N ILE A 770 12.67 25.73 -5.65
CA ILE A 770 12.23 27.02 -5.08
C ILE A 770 12.67 28.20 -5.95
N GLU A 771 13.93 28.23 -6.40
CA GLU A 771 14.52 29.34 -7.18
C GLU A 771 14.87 28.88 -8.60
N LYS A 772 13.85 28.53 -9.38
CA LYS A 772 14.00 28.13 -10.79
C LYS A 772 14.48 29.27 -11.69
N GLU A 773 14.15 30.50 -11.31
CA GLU A 773 14.62 31.72 -11.94
C GLU A 773 15.25 32.61 -10.87
N LYS A 774 16.39 33.22 -11.19
CA LYS A 774 17.17 34.05 -10.25
C LYS A 774 16.29 35.13 -9.60
N GLY A 775 16.16 35.09 -8.27
CA GLY A 775 15.40 36.04 -7.48
C GLY A 775 13.88 35.85 -7.49
N VAL A 776 13.37 34.75 -8.06
CA VAL A 776 11.94 34.39 -8.03
C VAL A 776 11.79 33.12 -7.20
N TYR A 777 11.01 33.18 -6.12
CA TYR A 777 10.85 32.10 -5.15
C TYR A 777 9.44 31.51 -5.18
N ASP A 778 9.35 30.19 -5.28
CA ASP A 778 8.11 29.42 -5.10
C ASP A 778 8.23 28.51 -3.87
N PHE A 779 7.61 28.94 -2.76
CA PHE A 779 7.64 28.22 -1.49
C PHE A 779 6.48 27.24 -1.33
N SER A 780 5.66 27.01 -2.35
CA SER A 780 4.39 26.27 -2.19
C SER A 780 4.60 24.85 -1.62
N ALA A 781 5.57 24.11 -2.15
CA ALA A 781 5.91 22.77 -1.66
C ALA A 781 6.53 22.80 -0.24
N CYS A 782 7.34 23.81 0.05
CA CYS A 782 7.92 24.01 1.38
C CYS A 782 6.84 24.31 2.42
N ASP A 783 5.91 25.21 2.10
CA ASP A 783 4.82 25.60 2.98
C ASP A 783 3.93 24.39 3.29
N GLU A 784 3.60 23.56 2.31
CA GLU A 784 2.84 22.34 2.52
C GLU A 784 3.56 21.37 3.47
N GLY A 785 4.85 21.14 3.21
CA GLY A 785 5.70 20.32 4.05
C GLY A 785 5.77 20.79 5.50
N VAL A 786 5.91 22.11 5.70
CA VAL A 786 5.92 22.74 7.02
C VAL A 786 4.55 22.63 7.71
N LYS A 787 3.43 22.77 6.98
CA LYS A 787 2.09 22.52 7.56
C LYS A 787 1.95 21.10 8.08
N ARG A 788 2.40 20.10 7.31
CA ARG A 788 2.36 18.68 7.69
C ARG A 788 3.21 18.44 8.93
N ALA A 789 4.45 18.89 8.92
CA ALA A 789 5.37 18.79 10.06
C ALA A 789 4.78 19.40 11.35
N GLN A 790 4.15 20.57 11.26
CA GLN A 790 3.57 21.28 12.41
C GLN A 790 2.35 20.61 13.06
N GLN A 791 1.77 19.58 12.45
CA GLN A 791 0.69 18.79 13.05
C GLN A 791 1.17 17.90 14.20
N THR A 792 2.47 17.59 14.22
CA THR A 792 3.10 16.69 15.21
C THR A 792 3.52 17.38 16.51
N GLY A 793 3.72 18.70 16.47
CA GLY A 793 4.32 19.48 17.58
C GLY A 793 5.84 19.33 17.74
N ALA A 794 6.53 18.61 16.85
CA ALA A 794 8.00 18.55 16.82
C ALA A 794 8.64 19.74 16.11
N GLU A 795 9.88 20.02 16.49
CA GLU A 795 10.74 21.03 15.85
C GLU A 795 11.41 20.46 14.61
N ILE A 796 11.47 21.28 13.55
CA ILE A 796 12.04 20.89 12.25
C ILE A 796 13.53 21.26 12.22
N VAL A 797 14.36 20.30 11.83
CA VAL A 797 15.71 20.52 11.31
C VAL A 797 15.62 20.56 9.79
N ALA A 798 15.71 21.75 9.22
CA ALA A 798 15.50 22.00 7.80
C ALA A 798 16.83 21.90 7.01
N THR A 799 16.98 20.87 6.17
CA THR A 799 18.18 20.69 5.34
C THR A 799 18.15 21.58 4.09
N ILE A 800 19.01 22.59 4.03
CA ILE A 800 19.14 23.53 2.91
C ILE A 800 19.97 22.87 1.80
N TRP A 801 19.35 22.71 0.62
CA TRP A 801 20.05 22.32 -0.61
C TRP A 801 20.30 23.55 -1.50
N PRO A 802 21.56 23.87 -1.86
CA PRO A 802 21.95 25.16 -2.41
C PRO A 802 21.90 25.24 -3.94
N TYR A 803 21.40 24.20 -4.62
CA TYR A 803 21.57 24.02 -6.04
C TYR A 803 20.43 24.64 -6.86
N THR A 804 20.74 25.21 -8.02
CA THR A 804 19.74 25.55 -9.03
C THR A 804 20.39 25.52 -10.41
N GLU A 805 19.63 25.10 -11.43
CA GLU A 805 20.15 24.84 -12.77
C GLU A 805 20.86 26.06 -13.38
N TRP A 806 20.24 27.24 -13.29
CA TRP A 806 20.77 28.46 -13.90
C TRP A 806 22.10 28.92 -13.26
N ASP A 807 22.35 28.59 -12.00
CA ASP A 807 23.58 28.92 -11.28
C ASP A 807 24.67 27.88 -11.56
N GLU A 808 24.29 26.60 -11.57
CA GLU A 808 25.19 25.48 -11.83
C GLU A 808 25.72 25.48 -13.28
N GLU A 809 24.99 26.02 -14.27
CA GLU A 809 25.44 26.15 -15.65
C GLU A 809 26.82 26.82 -15.79
N ALA A 810 27.19 27.70 -14.85
CA ALA A 810 28.50 28.34 -14.84
C ALA A 810 29.67 27.35 -14.65
N TYR A 811 29.41 26.14 -14.15
CA TYR A 811 30.38 25.06 -14.03
C TYR A 811 30.47 24.16 -15.26
N LYS A 812 29.73 24.45 -16.34
CA LYS A 812 29.77 23.65 -17.57
C LYS A 812 31.20 23.54 -18.11
N GLY A 813 31.70 22.31 -18.18
CA GLY A 813 33.08 21.99 -18.61
C GLY A 813 34.07 21.78 -17.46
N ARG A 814 33.66 21.98 -16.19
CA ARG A 814 34.38 21.49 -15.01
C ARG A 814 34.18 19.98 -14.88
N GLU A 815 35.24 19.26 -14.53
CA GLU A 815 35.18 17.84 -14.19
C GLU A 815 34.15 17.59 -13.07
N GLY A 816 33.26 16.60 -13.26
CA GLY A 816 32.13 16.34 -12.36
C GLY A 816 30.82 17.05 -12.73
N TYR A 817 30.80 17.94 -13.73
CA TYR A 817 29.57 18.62 -14.15
C TYR A 817 28.59 17.66 -14.82
N GLY A 818 27.38 17.56 -14.28
CA GLY A 818 26.34 16.64 -14.76
C GLY A 818 26.67 15.16 -14.51
N GLU A 819 27.69 14.88 -13.71
CA GLU A 819 28.17 13.50 -13.48
C GLU A 819 27.62 12.87 -12.21
N ALA A 820 26.92 13.62 -11.33
CA ALA A 820 26.31 13.04 -10.14
C ALA A 820 25.28 11.98 -10.57
N THR A 821 25.65 10.71 -10.45
CA THR A 821 24.81 9.58 -10.78
C THR A 821 23.76 9.45 -9.69
N GLY A 822 22.50 9.67 -10.06
CA GLY A 822 21.34 9.45 -9.21
C GLY A 822 21.08 7.98 -8.90
N GLY A 823 22.11 7.20 -8.58
CA GLY A 823 21.97 5.82 -8.11
C GLY A 823 21.51 5.79 -6.66
N GLY A 824 20.28 6.23 -6.40
CA GLY A 824 19.67 6.34 -5.06
C GLY A 824 18.30 7.06 -5.13
N PRO A 825 17.49 7.02 -4.05
CA PRO A 825 16.13 7.57 -4.02
C PRO A 825 16.06 9.09 -4.27
N PHE A 826 17.19 9.80 -4.11
CA PHE A 826 17.28 11.27 -4.21
C PHE A 826 17.69 11.76 -5.60
N ALA A 827 17.76 10.86 -6.59
CA ALA A 827 18.15 11.13 -7.97
C ALA A 827 17.29 12.21 -8.67
N TYR A 828 16.02 12.30 -8.30
CA TYR A 828 15.02 13.11 -9.00
C TYR A 828 14.76 14.46 -8.32
N VAL A 829 15.20 14.62 -7.07
CA VAL A 829 14.97 15.83 -6.26
C VAL A 829 16.22 16.70 -6.10
N LEU A 830 17.40 16.19 -6.48
CA LEU A 830 18.65 16.96 -6.53
C LEU A 830 19.21 16.97 -7.96
N PRO A 831 19.73 18.12 -8.45
CA PRO A 831 20.30 18.19 -9.79
C PRO A 831 21.56 17.31 -9.92
N SER A 832 21.91 16.98 -11.18
CA SER A 832 23.09 16.17 -11.52
C SER A 832 24.43 16.93 -11.40
N SER A 833 24.37 18.25 -11.20
CA SER A 833 25.50 19.09 -10.83
C SER A 833 25.26 19.59 -9.41
N ARG A 834 26.25 19.43 -8.54
CA ARG A 834 26.12 19.65 -7.09
C ARG A 834 27.31 20.43 -6.52
N PHE A 835 27.79 21.43 -7.27
CA PHE A 835 28.88 22.29 -6.82
C PHE A 835 28.37 23.33 -5.82
N LYS A 836 29.29 24.04 -5.17
CA LYS A 836 28.90 25.24 -4.42
C LYS A 836 28.27 26.27 -5.38
N PRO A 837 27.32 27.11 -4.92
CA PRO A 837 26.75 28.19 -5.73
C PRO A 837 27.82 29.05 -6.40
N TYR A 838 27.66 29.30 -7.70
CA TYR A 838 28.58 30.14 -8.46
C TYR A 838 28.33 31.62 -8.16
N ASP A 839 27.07 32.05 -8.19
CA ASP A 839 26.62 33.35 -7.68
C ASP A 839 26.27 33.27 -6.20
N ILE A 840 27.31 33.42 -5.37
CA ILE A 840 27.16 33.37 -3.91
C ILE A 840 26.22 34.45 -3.36
N GLN A 841 26.06 35.59 -4.04
CA GLN A 841 25.19 36.66 -3.56
C GLN A 841 23.72 36.33 -3.81
N ALA A 842 23.41 35.73 -4.96
CA ALA A 842 22.08 35.21 -5.25
C ALA A 842 21.70 34.08 -4.29
N TYR A 843 22.64 33.18 -4.01
CA TYR A 843 22.42 32.15 -2.99
C TYR A 843 22.15 32.73 -1.60
N LYS A 844 22.93 33.73 -1.15
CA LYS A 844 22.65 34.42 0.12
C LYS A 844 21.28 35.09 0.15
N ALA A 845 20.82 35.64 -0.99
CA ALA A 845 19.47 36.21 -1.09
C ALA A 845 18.39 35.14 -0.96
N PHE A 846 18.57 33.99 -1.61
CA PHE A 846 17.69 32.82 -1.44
C PHE A 846 17.63 32.36 0.01
N VAL A 847 18.77 32.16 0.68
CA VAL A 847 18.80 31.70 2.08
C VAL A 847 18.09 32.69 3.01
N ARG A 848 18.28 34.01 2.81
CA ARG A 848 17.54 35.02 3.59
C ARG A 848 16.03 34.91 3.36
N ALA A 849 15.59 34.82 2.11
CA ALA A 849 14.17 34.69 1.79
C ALA A 849 13.57 33.39 2.36
N LEU A 850 14.33 32.29 2.32
CA LEU A 850 13.92 31.01 2.89
C LEU A 850 13.79 31.08 4.41
N VAL A 851 14.74 31.72 5.11
CA VAL A 851 14.70 31.84 6.57
C VAL A 851 13.61 32.80 7.02
N GLU A 852 13.51 33.97 6.39
CA GLU A 852 12.43 34.97 6.64
C GLU A 852 11.06 34.31 6.56
N ARG A 853 10.85 33.47 5.55
CA ARG A 853 9.56 32.78 5.32
C ARG A 853 9.07 31.97 6.52
N TYR A 854 9.98 31.50 7.38
CA TYR A 854 9.68 30.57 8.46
C TYR A 854 10.22 31.02 9.83
N ASP A 855 10.65 32.27 10.00
CA ASP A 855 11.26 32.74 11.24
C ASP A 855 10.25 33.14 12.34
N GLY A 856 8.99 33.35 11.95
CA GLY A 856 7.85 33.61 12.83
C GLY A 856 7.86 35.00 13.46
N ASP A 857 8.51 35.99 12.85
CA ASP A 857 8.56 37.36 13.39
C ASP A 857 7.33 38.23 13.03
N GLY A 858 6.46 37.72 12.15
CA GLY A 858 5.25 38.36 11.65
C GLY A 858 5.42 39.12 10.33
N ILE A 859 6.61 39.13 9.73
CA ILE A 859 6.94 39.78 8.45
C ILE A 859 7.17 38.70 7.40
N ASP A 860 6.44 38.75 6.29
CA ASP A 860 6.55 37.84 5.13
C ASP A 860 6.53 36.31 5.46
N ASP A 861 6.10 35.98 6.67
CA ASP A 861 5.90 34.63 7.20
C ASP A 861 4.92 33.80 6.35
N MET A 862 5.15 32.49 6.38
CA MET A 862 4.21 31.50 5.88
C MET A 862 2.80 31.70 6.46
N PRO A 863 1.75 31.83 5.61
CA PRO A 863 0.37 31.90 6.09
C PRO A 863 0.01 30.66 6.91
N GLY A 864 -0.39 30.90 8.16
CA GLY A 864 -0.76 29.84 9.10
C GLY A 864 0.43 29.15 9.78
N LEU A 865 1.64 29.71 9.70
CA LEU A 865 2.81 29.23 10.44
C LEU A 865 2.50 29.20 11.94
N LYS A 866 2.54 28.01 12.54
CA LYS A 866 2.28 27.82 13.98
C LYS A 866 3.54 27.98 14.84
N TYR A 867 4.66 27.45 14.36
CA TYR A 867 5.95 27.45 15.06
C TYR A 867 7.09 27.80 14.09
N PRO A 868 8.01 28.68 14.47
CA PRO A 868 9.12 29.06 13.59
C PRO A 868 10.13 27.92 13.44
N ILE A 869 10.79 27.86 12.29
CA ILE A 869 11.92 26.95 12.04
C ILE A 869 13.20 27.62 12.54
N LYS A 870 13.77 27.07 13.62
CA LYS A 870 14.98 27.61 14.25
C LYS A 870 16.24 26.79 13.99
N TYR A 871 16.18 25.68 13.26
CA TYR A 871 17.32 24.80 13.03
C TYR A 871 17.48 24.51 11.54
N TRP A 872 18.62 24.94 10.99
CA TRP A 872 18.92 24.88 9.56
C TRP A 872 20.19 24.06 9.34
N GLU A 873 20.04 22.89 8.73
CA GLU A 873 21.15 22.03 8.35
C GLU A 873 21.68 22.40 6.96
N ILE A 874 23.00 22.44 6.79
CA ILE A 874 23.62 22.79 5.52
C ILE A 874 24.08 21.49 4.84
N LEU A 875 23.34 21.05 3.82
CA LEU A 875 23.61 19.80 3.08
C LEU A 875 23.55 18.52 3.93
N ASN A 876 23.71 17.38 3.24
CA ASN A 876 23.88 16.05 3.81
C ASN A 876 25.16 15.43 3.28
N GLU A 877 25.99 14.83 4.13
CA GLU A 877 27.18 14.05 3.72
C GLU A 877 28.06 14.75 2.67
N PRO A 878 28.49 16.00 2.92
CA PRO A 878 29.15 16.83 1.92
C PRO A 878 30.54 16.32 1.51
N GLU A 879 31.18 15.50 2.35
CA GLU A 879 32.50 14.93 2.12
C GLU A 879 32.47 13.63 1.30
N ALA A 880 31.30 13.02 1.10
CA ALA A 880 31.18 11.74 0.39
C ALA A 880 31.46 11.91 -1.12
N GLN A 881 32.73 11.81 -1.54
CA GLN A 881 33.17 12.11 -2.92
C GLN A 881 33.22 10.90 -3.89
N HIS A 882 32.84 9.70 -3.45
CA HIS A 882 33.07 8.44 -4.20
C HIS A 882 32.01 8.11 -5.27
N ASP A 883 32.42 7.33 -6.29
CA ASP A 883 31.58 6.68 -7.31
C ASP A 883 30.51 7.55 -7.97
N ASN A 884 30.78 8.84 -8.13
CA ASN A 884 29.84 9.82 -8.66
C ASN A 884 28.48 9.87 -7.91
N LYS A 885 28.42 9.43 -6.64
CA LYS A 885 27.22 9.46 -5.79
C LYS A 885 27.30 10.55 -4.72
N TYR A 886 28.02 11.62 -5.01
CA TYR A 886 28.25 12.70 -4.06
C TYR A 886 27.00 13.57 -3.86
N PHE A 887 26.71 13.95 -2.62
CA PHE A 887 25.72 14.99 -2.32
C PHE A 887 26.26 16.39 -2.58
N PHE A 888 27.58 16.58 -2.50
CA PHE A 888 28.28 17.81 -2.83
C PHE A 888 29.56 17.51 -3.61
N LYS A 889 29.78 18.17 -4.74
CA LYS A 889 31.02 18.05 -5.51
C LYS A 889 31.95 19.22 -5.19
N GLY A 890 32.95 18.99 -4.36
CA GLY A 890 33.92 20.03 -4.03
C GLY A 890 34.88 19.64 -2.92
N SER A 891 35.90 20.47 -2.71
CA SER A 891 36.84 20.29 -1.59
C SER A 891 36.29 20.85 -0.27
N GLY A 892 36.94 20.53 0.86
CA GLY A 892 36.57 21.08 2.18
C GLY A 892 36.67 22.60 2.22
N LYS A 893 37.56 23.20 1.42
CA LYS A 893 37.60 24.65 1.18
C LYS A 893 36.35 25.19 0.50
N GLU A 894 35.86 24.51 -0.54
CA GLU A 894 34.65 24.92 -1.26
C GLU A 894 33.41 24.82 -0.37
N TYR A 895 33.35 23.78 0.48
CA TYR A 895 32.31 23.64 1.49
C TYR A 895 32.41 24.71 2.58
N PHE A 896 33.62 25.08 3.02
CA PHE A 896 33.84 26.20 3.95
C PHE A 896 33.24 27.51 3.43
N GLU A 897 33.44 27.82 2.14
CA GLU A 897 32.88 29.01 1.51
C GLU A 897 31.34 28.97 1.50
N LEU A 898 30.75 27.81 1.21
CA LEU A 898 29.30 27.60 1.24
C LEU A 898 28.72 27.73 2.66
N VAL A 899 29.32 27.05 3.66
CA VAL A 899 28.87 27.09 5.05
C VAL A 899 28.95 28.49 5.61
N LYS A 900 30.05 29.20 5.36
CA LYS A 900 30.20 30.60 5.77
C LYS A 900 29.11 31.50 5.18
N ALA A 901 28.85 31.39 3.87
CA ALA A 901 27.83 32.21 3.21
C ALA A 901 26.43 31.91 3.74
N THR A 902 26.11 30.63 3.96
CA THR A 902 24.82 30.19 4.51
C THR A 902 24.65 30.68 5.94
N TYR A 903 25.67 30.53 6.80
CA TYR A 903 25.63 31.00 8.18
C TYR A 903 25.38 32.50 8.28
N GLU A 904 26.13 33.30 7.51
CA GLU A 904 25.94 34.76 7.50
C GLU A 904 24.52 35.13 7.05
N ALA A 905 23.97 34.47 6.02
CA ALA A 905 22.62 34.75 5.53
C ALA A 905 21.53 34.31 6.52
N VAL A 906 21.67 33.14 7.15
CA VAL A 906 20.75 32.67 8.20
C VAL A 906 20.74 33.65 9.37
N LYS A 907 21.92 34.07 9.86
CA LYS A 907 22.01 35.01 10.98
C LYS A 907 21.55 36.43 10.65
N GLU A 908 21.62 36.82 9.38
CA GLU A 908 21.12 38.11 8.89
C GLU A 908 19.59 38.14 8.87
N ALA A 909 18.93 37.05 8.45
CA ALA A 909 17.47 36.92 8.50
C ALA A 909 16.99 36.68 9.93
N ASP A 910 17.49 35.63 10.60
CA ASP A 910 17.15 35.29 11.97
C ASP A 910 18.40 35.08 12.84
N SER A 911 18.73 36.10 13.63
CA SER A 911 19.88 36.03 14.56
C SER A 911 19.72 34.95 15.66
N THR A 912 18.49 34.47 15.90
CA THR A 912 18.18 33.45 16.91
C THR A 912 18.25 32.02 16.38
N ALA A 913 18.12 31.83 15.06
CA ALA A 913 18.24 30.54 14.39
C ALA A 913 19.60 29.87 14.65
N LYS A 914 19.64 28.54 14.60
CA LYS A 914 20.82 27.71 14.76
C LYS A 914 21.17 27.05 13.44
N VAL A 915 22.47 27.04 13.15
CA VAL A 915 23.01 26.38 11.96
C VAL A 915 23.63 25.04 12.37
N VAL A 916 23.06 23.96 11.82
CA VAL A 916 23.56 22.59 11.95
C VAL A 916 24.47 22.31 10.76
N LEU A 917 25.69 21.84 11.03
CA LEU A 917 26.61 21.42 9.97
C LEU A 917 26.10 20.10 9.38
N GLY A 918 26.06 19.97 8.04
CA GLY A 918 25.68 18.73 7.39
C GLY A 918 26.49 17.56 7.92
N GLY A 919 25.79 16.47 8.28
CA GLY A 919 26.40 15.36 8.99
C GLY A 919 27.50 14.68 8.19
N ALA A 920 28.62 14.40 8.85
CA ALA A 920 29.69 13.61 8.26
C ALA A 920 29.20 12.17 8.03
N ALA A 921 29.36 11.66 6.81
CA ALA A 921 28.97 10.31 6.41
C ALA A 921 29.81 9.25 7.14
N THR A 922 31.12 9.49 7.22
CA THR A 922 32.10 8.62 7.90
C THR A 922 33.27 9.45 8.44
N LEU A 923 34.08 8.85 9.31
CA LEU A 923 35.36 9.42 9.76
C LEU A 923 36.54 8.56 9.36
N ASP A 924 36.50 8.00 8.14
CA ASP A 924 37.66 7.33 7.58
C ASP A 924 38.78 8.33 7.22
N LYS A 925 39.93 7.82 6.79
CA LYS A 925 41.11 8.65 6.55
C LYS A 925 40.85 9.75 5.51
N GLU A 926 40.14 9.44 4.43
CA GLU A 926 39.89 10.38 3.34
C GLU A 926 38.88 11.46 3.77
N SER A 927 37.83 11.05 4.48
CA SER A 927 36.84 11.96 5.07
C SER A 927 37.48 12.90 6.10
N ILE A 928 38.37 12.39 6.96
CA ILE A 928 39.13 13.21 7.91
C ILE A 928 39.99 14.24 7.17
N GLU A 929 40.74 13.86 6.13
CA GLU A 929 41.56 14.81 5.36
C GLU A 929 40.71 15.95 4.77
N TRP A 930 39.50 15.64 4.28
CA TRP A 930 38.55 16.63 3.75
C TRP A 930 38.02 17.56 4.86
N TRP A 931 37.60 17.00 6.00
CA TRP A 931 37.12 17.79 7.15
C TRP A 931 38.24 18.64 7.78
N GLU A 932 39.48 18.13 7.82
CA GLU A 932 40.64 18.88 8.28
C GLU A 932 40.94 20.10 7.41
N GLU A 933 40.74 20.01 6.09
CA GLU A 933 40.81 21.15 5.19
C GLU A 933 39.77 22.22 5.59
N PHE A 934 38.50 21.81 5.75
CA PHE A 934 37.41 22.69 6.19
C PHE A 934 37.69 23.38 7.53
N TYR A 935 38.09 22.62 8.56
CA TYR A 935 38.33 23.17 9.89
C TYR A 935 39.58 24.06 9.95
N SER A 936 40.64 23.75 9.19
CA SER A 936 41.87 24.56 9.13
C SER A 936 41.65 25.98 8.60
N LEU A 937 40.59 26.18 7.80
CA LEU A 937 40.18 27.47 7.27
C LEU A 937 39.33 28.28 8.25
N GLY A 938 39.05 27.74 9.43
CA GLY A 938 38.23 28.36 10.47
C GLY A 938 36.74 28.05 10.34
N GLY A 939 36.35 26.93 9.70
CA GLY A 939 34.96 26.49 9.56
C GLY A 939 34.19 26.38 10.88
N GLY A 940 34.90 26.09 11.99
CA GLY A 940 34.34 26.07 13.35
C GLY A 940 33.63 27.35 13.81
N ASN A 941 33.83 28.48 13.12
CA ASN A 941 33.18 29.75 13.44
C ASN A 941 31.81 29.93 12.77
N TYR A 942 31.43 29.07 11.82
CA TYR A 942 30.27 29.28 10.94
C TYR A 942 29.21 28.16 11.04
N PHE A 943 29.16 27.51 12.19
CA PHE A 943 28.04 26.65 12.59
C PHE A 943 27.84 26.71 14.11
N ASP A 944 26.65 26.32 14.56
CA ASP A 944 26.29 26.26 15.97
C ASP A 944 26.33 24.83 16.52
N ILE A 945 26.02 23.83 15.68
CA ILE A 945 25.94 22.41 16.03
C ILE A 945 26.69 21.59 14.98
N ALA A 946 27.54 20.64 15.41
CA ALA A 946 28.23 19.70 14.53
C ALA A 946 27.36 18.45 14.27
N GLY A 947 27.25 18.02 13.02
CA GLY A 947 26.53 16.81 12.61
C GLY A 947 27.47 15.63 12.32
N ILE A 948 27.01 14.40 12.58
CA ILE A 948 27.67 13.14 12.22
C ILE A 948 26.59 12.08 11.94
N HIS A 949 26.86 11.15 11.04
CA HIS A 949 25.98 10.01 10.72
C HIS A 949 26.60 8.70 11.22
N SER A 950 25.75 7.69 11.36
CA SER A 950 26.20 6.33 11.68
C SER A 950 25.29 5.27 11.03
N TYR A 951 25.90 4.42 10.20
CA TYR A 951 25.27 3.31 9.49
C TYR A 951 26.12 2.04 9.60
N ALA A 952 25.75 1.15 10.53
CA ALA A 952 26.37 -0.16 10.84
C ALA A 952 27.87 -0.19 11.26
N ASP A 953 28.24 -1.32 11.90
CA ASP A 953 29.50 -1.72 12.55
C ASP A 953 30.20 -0.77 13.54
N GLU A 954 29.75 0.47 13.68
CA GLU A 954 30.18 1.40 14.73
C GLU A 954 29.48 1.06 16.06
N LYS A 955 29.84 -0.11 16.57
CA LYS A 955 29.28 -0.72 17.77
C LYS A 955 29.68 -0.03 19.06
N ASP A 956 30.33 1.14 19.00
CA ASP A 956 30.78 1.89 20.16
C ASP A 956 29.90 3.10 20.46
N ASP A 957 29.94 4.22 19.74
CA ASP A 957 29.21 5.43 20.14
C ASP A 957 28.71 6.32 18.99
N PHE A 958 28.39 5.72 17.84
CA PHE A 958 27.93 6.44 16.65
C PHE A 958 28.87 7.59 16.22
N ASN A 959 30.18 7.31 16.18
CA ASN A 959 31.25 8.25 15.78
C ASN A 959 31.44 9.50 16.64
N VAL A 960 30.76 9.60 17.79
CA VAL A 960 30.77 10.83 18.60
C VAL A 960 32.15 11.13 19.17
N ASP A 961 32.86 10.15 19.73
CA ASP A 961 34.20 10.34 20.30
C ASP A 961 35.22 10.72 19.23
N ASP A 962 35.13 10.15 18.04
CA ASP A 962 36.06 10.44 16.94
C ASP A 962 35.80 11.83 16.33
N LEU A 963 34.53 12.23 16.15
CA LEU A 963 34.20 13.61 15.77
C LEU A 963 34.68 14.59 16.84
N LYS A 964 34.49 14.26 18.11
CA LYS A 964 34.92 15.12 19.22
C LYS A 964 36.42 15.34 19.23
N LYS A 965 37.23 14.30 19.04
CA LYS A 965 38.71 14.42 18.91
C LYS A 965 39.10 15.31 17.72
N LEU A 966 38.39 15.18 16.60
CA LEU A 966 38.62 16.02 15.43
C LEU A 966 38.31 17.49 15.74
N LEU A 967 37.20 17.79 16.42
CA LEU A 967 36.84 19.15 16.83
C LEU A 967 37.86 19.73 17.83
N GLU A 968 38.29 18.94 18.83
CA GLU A 968 39.29 19.33 19.83
C GLU A 968 40.64 19.69 19.19
N LYS A 969 41.07 18.98 18.14
CA LYS A 969 42.28 19.30 17.36
C LYS A 969 42.30 20.74 16.86
N TYR A 970 41.13 21.30 16.55
CA TYR A 970 40.95 22.67 16.06
C TYR A 970 40.44 23.65 17.13
N GLY A 971 40.38 23.22 18.40
CA GLY A 971 39.91 24.05 19.51
C GLY A 971 38.42 24.38 19.45
N ILE A 972 37.62 23.53 18.79
CA ILE A 972 36.19 23.73 18.61
C ILE A 972 35.46 22.99 19.73
N ASN A 973 34.65 23.74 20.50
CA ASN A 973 33.80 23.19 21.55
C ASN A 973 32.34 23.57 21.25
N LYS A 974 31.65 22.71 20.51
CA LYS A 974 30.28 22.89 20.02
C LYS A 974 29.45 21.63 20.31
N PRO A 975 28.13 21.75 20.47
CA PRO A 975 27.23 20.60 20.53
C PRO A 975 27.42 19.65 19.35
N ILE A 976 27.28 18.34 19.60
CA ILE A 976 27.32 17.29 18.58
C ILE A 976 25.94 16.64 18.50
N TRP A 977 25.37 16.60 17.30
CA TRP A 977 24.12 15.88 16.99
C TRP A 977 24.44 14.74 16.03
N VAL A 978 23.88 13.56 16.29
CA VAL A 978 23.93 12.46 15.33
C VAL A 978 22.66 12.57 14.49
N THR A 979 22.79 13.22 13.32
CA THR A 979 21.65 13.65 12.49
C THR A 979 21.04 12.54 11.67
N GLU A 980 21.70 11.39 11.57
CA GLU A 980 21.15 10.16 10.99
C GLU A 980 21.73 8.93 11.71
N VAL A 981 20.83 8.08 12.20
CA VAL A 981 21.14 6.76 12.76
C VAL A 981 20.22 5.75 12.10
N GLY A 982 20.79 4.80 11.35
CA GLY A 982 20.02 3.77 10.65
C GLY A 982 20.71 2.40 10.65
N PRO A 983 19.99 1.28 10.79
CA PRO A 983 20.57 -0.04 10.58
C PRO A 983 20.71 -0.37 9.10
N THR A 984 21.75 -1.10 8.71
CA THR A 984 21.86 -1.69 7.38
C THR A 984 21.07 -3.01 7.29
N GLY A 985 19.73 -2.95 7.42
CA GLY A 985 18.84 -4.11 7.21
C GLY A 985 18.00 -4.56 8.42
N GLU A 986 17.58 -5.83 8.41
CA GLU A 986 16.88 -6.49 9.52
C GLU A 986 17.85 -6.66 10.71
N MET A 987 17.49 -6.11 11.87
CA MET A 987 18.32 -6.18 13.08
C MET A 987 17.99 -7.46 13.86
N SER A 988 19.00 -8.25 14.20
CA SER A 988 18.85 -9.33 15.16
C SER A 988 18.66 -8.78 16.58
N ARG A 989 18.27 -9.66 17.52
CA ARG A 989 18.22 -9.32 18.95
C ARG A 989 19.57 -8.84 19.50
N GLU A 990 20.68 -9.37 18.97
CA GLU A 990 22.03 -8.96 19.35
C GLU A 990 22.38 -7.57 18.80
N ASP A 991 21.93 -7.26 17.58
CA ASP A 991 22.11 -5.93 16.99
C ASP A 991 21.32 -4.88 17.77
N GLY A 992 20.10 -5.20 18.22
CA GLY A 992 19.31 -4.32 19.11
C GLY A 992 20.03 -4.01 20.43
N ILE A 993 20.71 -5.01 21.00
CA ILE A 993 21.52 -4.83 22.21
C ILE A 993 22.74 -3.92 21.95
N MET A 994 23.47 -4.15 20.86
CA MET A 994 24.64 -3.35 20.51
C MET A 994 24.25 -1.90 20.20
N PHE A 995 23.15 -1.73 19.49
CA PHE A 995 22.58 -0.43 19.15
C PHE A 995 22.19 0.37 20.39
N ALA A 996 21.49 -0.26 21.35
CA ALA A 996 21.12 0.39 22.60
C ALA A 996 22.36 0.83 23.39
N LYS A 997 23.39 -0.01 23.47
CA LYS A 997 24.67 0.35 24.11
C LYS A 997 25.36 1.52 23.40
N ALA A 998 25.30 1.56 22.06
CA ALA A 998 25.91 2.62 21.28
C ALA A 998 25.27 3.98 21.51
N ALA A 999 23.94 4.06 21.51
CA ALA A 999 23.22 5.29 21.84
C ALA A 999 23.55 5.81 23.26
N ILE A 1000 23.63 4.91 24.25
CA ILE A 1000 23.96 5.29 25.63
C ILE A 1000 25.39 5.84 25.73
N ARG A 1001 26.36 5.23 25.03
CA ARG A 1001 27.74 5.74 24.97
C ARG A 1001 27.85 7.05 24.19
N ALA A 1002 27.11 7.20 23.09
CA ALA A 1002 27.04 8.44 22.32
C ALA A 1002 26.62 9.62 23.21
N PHE A 1003 25.52 9.46 23.97
CA PHE A 1003 25.10 10.48 24.94
C PHE A 1003 26.16 10.72 26.02
N ALA A 1004 26.76 9.67 26.58
CA ALA A 1004 27.80 9.80 27.61
C ALA A 1004 29.08 10.50 27.10
N ASN A 1005 29.38 10.39 25.81
CA ASN A 1005 30.54 11.02 25.17
C ASN A 1005 30.28 12.47 24.73
N GLY A 1006 29.01 12.90 24.72
CA GLY A 1006 28.62 14.31 24.57
C GLY A 1006 27.65 14.59 23.43
N ALA A 1007 27.06 13.59 22.78
CA ALA A 1007 25.96 13.82 21.85
C ALA A 1007 24.77 14.45 22.58
N GLU A 1008 24.15 15.46 21.98
CA GLU A 1008 22.98 16.12 22.57
C GLU A 1008 21.66 15.60 22.01
N VAL A 1009 21.62 15.16 20.75
CA VAL A 1009 20.44 14.65 20.06
C VAL A 1009 20.83 13.53 19.10
N LEU A 1010 20.03 12.45 19.07
CA LEU A 1010 20.16 11.35 18.12
C LEU A 1010 18.89 11.27 17.26
N PHE A 1011 19.05 11.25 15.94
CA PHE A 1011 17.97 11.11 14.96
C PHE A 1011 17.92 9.67 14.47
N PHE A 1012 16.80 8.98 14.69
CA PHE A 1012 16.63 7.57 14.37
C PHE A 1012 15.72 7.36 13.15
N ASP A 1013 16.02 6.32 12.37
CA ASP A 1013 15.08 5.74 11.41
C ASP A 1013 13.98 4.96 12.18
N TYR A 1014 12.79 4.83 11.61
CA TYR A 1014 11.59 4.30 12.27
C TYR A 1014 11.73 2.81 12.63
N LYS A 1015 12.14 2.49 13.89
CA LYS A 1015 12.18 1.12 14.47
C LYS A 1015 12.05 1.10 16.01
N PRO A 1016 11.51 0.01 16.62
CA PRO A 1016 11.02 -0.02 18.01
C PRO A 1016 12.08 0.11 19.13
N VAL A 1017 13.35 -0.24 18.90
CA VAL A 1017 14.38 -0.25 19.97
C VAL A 1017 14.70 1.16 20.50
N ALA A 1018 14.69 2.17 19.63
CA ALA A 1018 14.98 3.56 20.04
C ALA A 1018 13.87 4.16 20.92
N HIS A 1019 12.64 3.65 20.81
CA HIS A 1019 11.47 4.28 21.41
C HIS A 1019 11.40 4.00 22.92
N VAL A 1020 11.64 2.76 23.36
CA VAL A 1020 11.71 2.42 24.80
C VAL A 1020 12.73 3.32 25.52
N MET A 1021 13.89 3.51 24.89
CA MET A 1021 14.92 4.40 25.41
C MET A 1021 14.45 5.85 25.51
N ALA A 1022 13.83 6.39 24.46
CA ALA A 1022 13.27 7.74 24.45
C ALA A 1022 12.22 7.96 25.55
N TYR A 1023 11.38 6.96 25.82
CA TYR A 1023 10.34 7.05 26.85
C TYR A 1023 10.85 6.93 28.28
N ILE A 1024 12.05 6.37 28.47
CA ILE A 1024 12.69 6.24 29.78
C ILE A 1024 13.65 7.40 30.06
N ILE A 1025 14.51 7.75 29.11
CA ILE A 1025 15.58 8.74 29.29
C ILE A 1025 15.44 9.99 28.41
N GLY A 1026 14.44 10.11 27.54
CA GLY A 1026 14.36 11.16 26.52
C GLY A 1026 14.43 12.61 27.01
N ASP A 1027 14.10 12.85 28.27
CA ASP A 1027 14.13 14.16 28.92
C ASP A 1027 15.36 14.37 29.84
N PHE A 1028 16.44 13.59 29.64
CA PHE A 1028 17.65 13.73 30.44
C PHE A 1028 18.34 15.08 30.25
N ASN A 1029 18.82 15.64 31.36
CA ASN A 1029 19.62 16.87 31.37
C ASN A 1029 21.12 16.57 31.47
N ARG A 1030 21.48 15.46 32.11
CA ARG A 1030 22.87 15.04 32.31
C ARG A 1030 22.96 13.52 32.26
N VAL A 1031 24.06 13.01 31.72
CA VAL A 1031 24.45 11.61 31.79
C VAL A 1031 25.87 11.51 32.33
N GLU A 1032 26.13 10.50 33.15
CA GLU A 1032 27.44 10.20 33.70
C GLU A 1032 27.76 8.70 33.55
N LYS A 1033 28.92 8.39 32.96
CA LYS A 1033 29.49 7.04 33.01
C LYS A 1033 30.13 6.83 34.38
N SER A 1034 29.42 6.16 35.28
CA SER A 1034 29.88 5.93 36.66
C SER A 1034 30.99 4.87 36.73
N SER A 1035 30.85 3.80 35.95
CA SER A 1035 31.88 2.78 35.73
C SER A 1035 31.62 2.05 34.41
N GLU A 1036 32.49 1.12 34.03
CA GLU A 1036 32.28 0.33 32.80
C GLU A 1036 30.97 -0.47 32.89
N GLY A 1037 30.07 -0.26 31.94
CA GLY A 1037 28.73 -0.87 31.94
C GLY A 1037 27.73 -0.25 32.92
N VAL A 1038 28.01 0.92 33.53
CA VAL A 1038 27.07 1.63 34.43
C VAL A 1038 26.98 3.12 34.07
N TYR A 1039 25.80 3.52 33.63
CA TYR A 1039 25.49 4.89 33.21
C TYR A 1039 24.33 5.45 34.03
N VAL A 1040 24.41 6.72 34.42
CA VAL A 1040 23.40 7.38 35.24
C VAL A 1040 22.86 8.59 34.49
N PHE A 1041 21.58 8.55 34.15
CA PHE A 1041 20.85 9.65 33.51
C PHE A 1041 20.04 10.40 34.55
N GLU A 1042 20.26 11.71 34.65
CA GLU A 1042 19.44 12.61 35.45
C GLU A 1042 18.32 13.15 34.56
N THR A 1043 17.15 12.52 34.64
CA THR A 1043 15.92 12.91 33.95
C THR A 1043 15.16 13.96 34.75
N LYS A 1044 14.11 14.55 34.16
CA LYS A 1044 13.24 15.48 34.91
C LYS A 1044 12.50 14.79 36.06
N GLU A 1045 12.24 13.49 35.93
CA GLU A 1045 11.37 12.74 36.84
C GLU A 1045 12.14 11.83 37.80
N ASP A 1046 13.32 11.34 37.42
CA ASP A 1046 14.14 10.46 38.26
C ASP A 1046 15.61 10.34 37.81
N LYS A 1047 16.42 9.69 38.64
CA LYS A 1047 17.68 9.09 38.21
C LYS A 1047 17.40 7.72 37.59
N VAL A 1048 17.76 7.56 36.31
CA VAL A 1048 17.70 6.27 35.61
C VAL A 1048 19.11 5.70 35.54
N TYR A 1049 19.29 4.48 36.04
CA TYR A 1049 20.54 3.74 35.91
C TYR A 1049 20.41 2.77 34.74
N VAL A 1050 21.35 2.83 33.80
CA VAL A 1050 21.44 1.89 32.68
C VAL A 1050 22.64 1.00 32.89
N VAL A 1051 22.40 -0.31 33.02
CA VAL A 1051 23.40 -1.26 33.50
C VAL A 1051 23.49 -2.49 32.60
N TRP A 1052 24.72 -2.93 32.32
CA TRP A 1052 25.03 -4.21 31.68
C TRP A 1052 26.43 -4.67 32.10
N LYS A 1053 26.76 -5.96 31.92
CA LYS A 1053 28.10 -6.49 32.24
C LYS A 1053 29.22 -5.72 31.52
N PRO A 1054 30.33 -5.38 32.21
CA PRO A 1054 30.77 -5.85 33.53
C PRO A 1054 30.24 -5.03 34.72
N GLY A 1055 29.31 -4.09 34.47
CA GLY A 1055 28.73 -3.23 35.49
C GLY A 1055 28.09 -4.01 36.63
N LYS A 1056 28.09 -3.41 37.82
CA LYS A 1056 27.41 -3.95 39.00
C LYS A 1056 26.25 -3.06 39.38
N PHE A 1057 25.23 -3.66 39.99
CA PHE A 1057 24.07 -2.94 40.49
C PHE A 1057 24.51 -1.88 41.52
N PRO A 1058 24.22 -0.58 41.30
CA PRO A 1058 24.83 0.50 42.08
C PRO A 1058 24.01 0.96 43.29
N ILE A 1059 22.91 0.28 43.64
CA ILE A 1059 21.94 0.73 44.67
C ILE A 1059 21.74 -0.38 45.72
N GLU A 1060 21.66 -0.01 47.01
CA GLU A 1060 21.28 -0.94 48.09
C GLU A 1060 19.82 -0.70 48.55
N GLY A 1061 19.00 -1.75 48.56
CA GLY A 1061 17.65 -1.79 49.15
C GLY A 1061 16.49 -1.10 48.37
N SER A 1062 15.26 -1.55 48.66
CA SER A 1062 13.92 -1.18 48.13
C SER A 1062 13.53 -1.78 46.76
N GLU A 1063 12.22 -1.87 46.52
CA GLU A 1063 11.62 -2.22 45.23
C GLU A 1063 11.95 -1.16 44.18
N ILE A 1064 12.34 -1.61 42.98
CA ILE A 1064 12.68 -0.75 41.83
C ILE A 1064 12.06 -1.32 40.55
N TYR A 1065 11.75 -0.44 39.59
CA TYR A 1065 11.33 -0.85 38.26
C TYR A 1065 12.56 -1.20 37.42
N VAL A 1066 12.52 -2.39 36.81
CA VAL A 1066 13.52 -2.90 35.89
C VAL A 1066 12.89 -3.04 34.53
N ALA A 1067 13.23 -2.16 33.59
CA ALA A 1067 12.80 -2.23 32.20
C ALA A 1067 13.92 -2.79 31.31
N ASP A 1068 13.59 -3.68 30.38
CA ASP A 1068 14.52 -4.08 29.31
C ASP A 1068 14.45 -3.12 28.11
N ILE A 1069 15.30 -3.34 27.11
CA ILE A 1069 15.33 -2.53 25.87
C ILE A 1069 14.09 -2.71 24.97
N TYR A 1070 13.17 -3.61 25.33
CA TYR A 1070 11.92 -3.90 24.62
C TYR A 1070 10.69 -3.40 25.38
N GLY A 1071 10.87 -2.71 26.51
CA GLY A 1071 9.77 -2.11 27.27
C GLY A 1071 9.10 -3.06 28.26
N ASN A 1072 9.60 -4.29 28.44
CA ASN A 1072 9.11 -5.18 29.48
C ASN A 1072 9.59 -4.67 30.84
N VAL A 1073 8.65 -4.37 31.74
CA VAL A 1073 8.94 -3.87 33.08
C VAL A 1073 8.63 -4.92 34.14
N ARG A 1074 9.52 -5.10 35.10
CA ARG A 1074 9.26 -5.90 36.31
C ARG A 1074 9.61 -5.11 37.57
N VAL A 1075 8.98 -5.45 38.68
CA VAL A 1075 9.28 -4.91 40.01
C VAL A 1075 10.13 -5.93 40.75
N GLU A 1076 11.33 -5.54 41.15
CA GLU A 1076 12.25 -6.42 41.87
C GLU A 1076 12.87 -5.69 43.07
N ASP A 1077 13.20 -6.45 44.13
CA ASP A 1077 14.06 -5.93 45.19
C ASP A 1077 15.48 -5.75 44.63
N ALA A 1078 16.04 -4.56 44.85
CA ALA A 1078 17.39 -4.18 44.46
C ALA A 1078 18.48 -5.25 44.73
N SER A 1079 18.36 -6.04 45.80
CA SER A 1079 19.33 -7.07 46.17
C SER A 1079 19.27 -8.36 45.32
N GLY A 1080 18.19 -8.57 44.57
CA GLY A 1080 17.94 -9.77 43.76
C GLY A 1080 18.22 -9.62 42.26
N ILE A 1081 18.61 -8.43 41.79
CA ILE A 1081 18.76 -8.13 40.36
C ILE A 1081 20.08 -8.71 39.81
N GLU A 1082 19.99 -9.66 38.88
CA GLU A 1082 21.14 -10.17 38.14
C GLU A 1082 21.44 -9.30 36.91
N VAL A 1083 22.66 -8.76 36.84
CA VAL A 1083 23.11 -7.96 35.69
C VAL A 1083 23.59 -8.88 34.56
N GLY A 1084 22.88 -8.87 33.43
CA GLY A 1084 23.21 -9.59 32.20
C GLY A 1084 24.01 -8.77 31.17
N ASP A 1085 24.17 -9.33 29.97
CA ASP A 1085 24.84 -8.65 28.85
C ASP A 1085 23.94 -7.65 28.10
N THR A 1086 22.63 -7.74 28.28
CA THR A 1086 21.63 -6.81 27.75
C THR A 1086 21.48 -5.61 28.68
N PRO A 1087 21.44 -4.37 28.16
CA PRO A 1087 21.13 -3.19 28.96
C PRO A 1087 19.76 -3.32 29.64
N ILE A 1088 19.72 -2.98 30.92
CA ILE A 1088 18.48 -2.78 31.67
C ILE A 1088 18.42 -1.35 32.20
N TYR A 1089 17.22 -0.79 32.24
CA TYR A 1089 16.94 0.53 32.80
C TYR A 1089 16.31 0.37 34.17
N LEU A 1090 16.85 1.09 35.16
CA LEU A 1090 16.48 1.00 36.56
C LEU A 1090 16.03 2.37 37.04
N PHE A 1091 14.78 2.47 37.52
CA PHE A 1091 14.21 3.73 37.99
C PHE A 1091 13.11 3.48 39.04
N LYS A 1092 12.80 4.49 39.86
CA LYS A 1092 11.76 4.44 40.90
C LYS A 1092 10.52 5.26 40.54
N SER A 1093 10.62 6.14 39.55
CA SER A 1093 9.54 7.05 39.18
C SER A 1093 8.37 6.34 38.50
N GLU A 1094 7.22 6.39 39.16
CA GLU A 1094 5.95 5.94 38.63
C GLU A 1094 5.57 6.69 37.34
N LYS A 1095 6.02 7.94 37.16
CA LYS A 1095 5.74 8.69 35.94
C LYS A 1095 6.52 8.18 34.74
N ILE A 1096 7.77 7.74 34.93
CA ILE A 1096 8.52 7.04 33.87
C ILE A 1096 7.77 5.76 33.50
N LEU A 1097 7.31 5.00 34.49
CA LEU A 1097 6.51 3.80 34.26
C LEU A 1097 5.21 4.09 33.50
N GLN A 1098 4.47 5.13 33.89
CA GLN A 1098 3.23 5.54 33.23
C GLN A 1098 3.48 5.93 31.77
N ARG A 1099 4.53 6.74 31.51
CA ARG A 1099 4.94 7.12 30.14
C ARG A 1099 5.24 5.89 29.29
N LEU A 1100 6.03 4.95 29.83
CA LEU A 1100 6.37 3.71 29.15
C LEU A 1100 5.13 2.83 28.91
N LYS A 1101 4.24 2.67 29.91
CA LYS A 1101 2.98 1.92 29.75
C LYS A 1101 2.05 2.54 28.71
N MET A 1102 1.94 3.87 28.67
CA MET A 1102 1.16 4.57 27.64
C MET A 1102 1.70 4.28 26.23
N PHE A 1103 3.03 4.28 26.07
CA PHE A 1103 3.69 3.89 24.82
C PHE A 1103 3.41 2.42 24.45
N MET A 1104 3.66 1.48 25.37
CA MET A 1104 3.41 0.05 25.12
C MET A 1104 1.95 -0.24 24.80
N LYS A 1105 1.01 0.47 25.45
CA LYS A 1105 -0.42 0.38 25.16
C LYS A 1105 -0.78 0.92 23.77
N ALA A 1106 -0.17 2.02 23.35
CA ALA A 1106 -0.35 2.58 22.01
C ALA A 1106 0.25 1.68 20.91
N GLN A 1107 1.26 0.87 21.24
CA GLN A 1107 1.84 -0.15 20.34
C GLN A 1107 1.07 -1.49 20.35
N GLY A 1108 0.04 -1.65 21.19
CA GLY A 1108 -0.69 -2.91 21.33
C GLY A 1108 0.06 -4.00 22.12
N GLU A 1109 1.12 -3.64 22.84
CA GLU A 1109 2.05 -4.57 23.51
C GLU A 1109 1.84 -4.65 25.03
N GLU A 1110 0.73 -4.14 25.57
CA GLU A 1110 0.41 -4.24 27.01
C GLU A 1110 0.08 -5.70 27.39
N LYS A 1111 1.11 -6.49 27.76
CA LYS A 1111 0.91 -7.76 28.47
C LYS A 1111 0.56 -7.46 29.92
N ASN A 1112 -0.47 -8.13 30.45
CA ASN A 1112 -0.93 -7.99 31.83
C ASN A 1112 0.27 -8.12 32.80
N TYR A 1113 0.62 -7.02 33.45
CA TYR A 1113 1.66 -6.92 34.48
C TYR A 1113 1.21 -7.47 35.82
#